data_AF-A0A255RAD3-F1
#
_entry.id   AF-A0A255RAD3-F1
#
_cell.length_a   1.000
_cell.length_b   1.000
_cell.length_c   1.000
_cell.angle_alpha   90.00
_cell.angle_beta   90.00
_cell.angle_gamma   90.00
#
_symmetry.space_group_name_H-M   'P 1'
#
loop_
_entity.id
_entity.type
_entity.pdbx_description
1 polymer ?
#
loop_
_entity_poly.entity_id
_entity_poly.type
_entity_poly.pdbx_seq_one_letter_code
_entity_poly.pdbx_strand_id
1 'polypeptide(L)'
;MSINKIHITLITMLAVPPCSVLAQTPSQNYVRTVTMLDAYGTDSIQAVQYYNGLGRPTLSVATAGGNGETACTLTTYDGAGREKRRYLPVPASGLDYIPVSGVTSMGLFYLDDGFFTESHYDALDRVTAVDIAGDTWRQAGKQDRTEHLANTASDQVLHFEAPEDGSYSLTLPENTAFEYYPEGTLAKAVSYDADNRSTAVFTDLLGRKIMERTAAGDTYYVYNDLGQLRFVLTPAFNKISQEKTIYAYEYRYDNRGRVVWKKLPGAECVQYWYDSADRMAYMRDTALGNRYRFCLYDRFGRLCVQGTCSDGNRDGSVLSATSYTSGSGGVCSTGYSAPYSISDPQLEIVNYYDTYEFIGNNLTSAMPALTIGQEQRQHAIGYLTGQVVYATGGEALGTVTVYDRKGQAVRTVRKGLGGHIEDVSTEYTFTGAVDSTEVRVGVGYGGDFTAKTGYTYRYGKKTKMSLSVSHGGTAQSRDTEYSYDAIGRLSTKGRQTIRNSKSYCSYTYDVHGWLKSVSSGGFREDLYYADGLDSACHNGNISTVRWKARNDSEYKGYNLRYDGCNRLYLALFGTGDNLTGNRNYFNEQAEYDCNGNIKRLRRCGLQDAMHGGFGLVDDLRMTYEGNQLASVFDNVWRLPYAGATDFDGVAGQEYPLTYNDAGSLTSDASRRIARIDYDCLNNPVRIQFTDGNVTKYVYSATGEKLRVVYQTAVPNITVAIGSARELMPSEILFTDSTDYLLGGALTLRNGRIDKYQFDEGYCQATQYNATQDNFTFLYYDKDHLGNVRQVTKASNSTGTVVQTMNYYPFGAQFCDGSAATSDFQQYKYNGKELDKMHGLNTYDYGARQYNPVTARWDRIDPLAEKYYSVSPYVYCLNNPIRLIDPDGRKIFLVGTHDEQMRTLGYMQKLTNDNLLLNRKTGEVTIGGRRWDNRDKKLDVGTSLLRDVIGHKRTTGIQIGSESDRNRYHSYFPKDASNGKGTDGYINLNPSSSLDLKVQDSNTEKTVVETIPMEIVVGHELIHAYSAMNGNAPKDGEESSYIYRDVDGKLYETQEETSELETVGIIGNEKYTENKLRKEHGLNKRVVY
;
A
#
# COMPACT_ATOMS: atom_id res chain seq x y z
N MET A 1 20.94 84.83 -4.55
CA MET A 1 19.85 84.01 -5.11
C MET A 1 19.18 83.30 -3.91
N SER A 2 18.36 83.95 -3.08
CA SER A 2 16.97 84.41 -3.34
C SER A 2 16.20 83.35 -4.14
N ILE A 3 15.28 82.55 -3.59
CA ILE A 3 14.18 82.78 -2.61
C ILE A 3 13.13 83.77 -3.13
N ASN A 4 11.97 83.21 -3.52
CA ASN A 4 10.58 83.71 -3.48
C ASN A 4 9.70 82.51 -3.91
N LYS A 5 8.79 81.93 -3.12
CA LYS A 5 7.53 82.40 -2.48
C LYS A 5 6.28 82.36 -3.38
N ILE A 6 5.14 82.07 -2.72
CA ILE A 6 3.71 82.03 -3.14
C ILE A 6 3.20 80.58 -3.32
N HIS A 7 2.58 79.94 -2.31
CA HIS A 7 1.19 80.09 -1.79
C HIS A 7 0.06 79.66 -2.75
N ILE A 8 -0.72 78.66 -2.32
CA ILE A 8 -2.20 78.61 -2.37
C ILE A 8 -2.66 77.48 -1.43
N THR A 9 -3.84 77.64 -0.81
CA THR A 9 -4.40 76.74 0.21
C THR A 9 -5.86 76.40 -0.11
N LEU A 10 -6.30 75.19 0.28
CA LEU A 10 -7.65 74.83 0.76
C LEU A 10 -8.78 74.46 -0.25
N ILE A 11 -9.67 73.56 0.20
CA ILE A 11 -11.03 73.20 -0.34
C ILE A 11 -11.03 72.45 -1.69
N THR A 12 -11.66 71.29 -1.94
CA THR A 12 -12.36 70.18 -1.19
C THR A 12 -12.35 68.93 -2.12
N MET A 13 -12.89 67.71 -1.89
CA MET A 13 -13.83 67.12 -0.90
C MET A 13 -13.57 65.59 -0.74
N LEU A 14 -14.45 64.87 -0.02
CA LEU A 14 -14.52 63.40 0.08
C LEU A 14 -15.26 62.75 -1.11
N ALA A 15 -14.82 61.56 -1.53
CA ALA A 15 -15.69 60.43 -1.96
C ALA A 15 -14.90 59.10 -2.12
N VAL A 16 -14.24 58.62 -1.06
CA VAL A 16 -13.77 57.21 -1.02
C VAL A 16 -14.85 56.42 -0.30
N PRO A 17 -15.49 55.40 -0.91
CA PRO A 17 -16.41 54.53 -0.20
C PRO A 17 -15.65 53.81 0.92
N PRO A 18 -16.22 53.64 2.13
CA PRO A 18 -15.53 52.95 3.19
C PRO A 18 -15.23 51.51 2.75
N CYS A 19 -13.96 51.19 2.56
CA CYS A 19 -13.52 49.83 2.42
C CYS A 19 -13.57 49.19 3.81
N SER A 20 -14.77 48.74 4.20
CA SER A 20 -14.99 47.97 5.42
C SER A 20 -14.29 46.62 5.27
N VAL A 21 -13.04 46.56 5.73
CA VAL A 21 -12.30 45.31 5.94
C VAL A 21 -12.97 44.58 7.11
N LEU A 22 -14.03 43.83 6.79
CA LEU A 22 -14.69 42.96 7.75
C LEU A 22 -13.73 41.80 8.07
N ALA A 23 -13.21 41.78 9.30
CA ALA A 23 -12.54 40.59 9.83
C ALA A 23 -13.53 39.41 9.86
N GLN A 24 -13.05 38.19 9.62
CA GLN A 24 -13.88 36.96 9.63
C GLN A 24 -14.61 36.79 10.97
N THR A 25 -14.02 37.30 12.04
CA THR A 25 -14.63 37.44 13.36
C THR A 25 -13.91 38.57 14.12
N PRO A 26 -14.62 39.37 14.94
CA PRO A 26 -14.00 40.42 15.74
C PRO A 26 -13.33 39.90 17.03
N SER A 27 -13.42 38.61 17.35
CA SER A 27 -13.06 38.09 18.69
C SER A 27 -12.16 36.86 18.74
N GLN A 28 -11.85 36.21 17.61
CA GLN A 28 -11.00 35.01 17.58
C GLN A 28 -9.80 35.19 16.66
N ASN A 29 -8.67 34.60 17.03
CA ASN A 29 -7.50 34.49 16.17
C ASN A 29 -7.75 33.42 15.09
N TYR A 30 -7.38 33.70 13.84
CA TYR A 30 -7.54 32.74 12.74
C TYR A 30 -6.50 32.87 11.64
N VAL A 31 -6.26 31.78 10.92
CA VAL A 31 -5.48 31.73 9.68
C VAL A 31 -6.41 31.23 8.56
N ARG A 32 -6.57 32.03 7.50
CA ARG A 32 -7.35 31.65 6.31
C ARG A 32 -6.44 31.32 5.13
N THR A 33 -6.65 30.16 4.52
CA THR A 33 -5.97 29.70 3.32
C THR A 33 -6.97 29.64 2.16
N VAL A 34 -6.55 30.09 0.97
CA VAL A 34 -7.32 29.99 -0.28
C VAL A 34 -6.42 29.35 -1.34
N THR A 35 -6.84 28.22 -1.87
CA THR A 35 -6.13 27.46 -2.92
C THR A 35 -6.92 27.57 -4.22
N MET A 36 -6.37 28.30 -5.20
CA MET A 36 -7.00 28.44 -6.52
C MET A 36 -6.90 27.14 -7.32
N LEU A 37 -8.00 26.76 -7.98
CA LEU A 37 -8.06 25.54 -8.78
C LEU A 37 -7.90 25.78 -10.30
N ASP A 38 -8.03 27.04 -10.72
CA ASP A 38 -7.81 27.50 -12.09
C ASP A 38 -6.98 28.79 -12.12
N ALA A 39 -6.52 29.17 -13.31
CA ALA A 39 -5.65 30.33 -13.52
C ALA A 39 -6.38 31.69 -13.45
N TYR A 40 -7.72 31.71 -13.42
CA TYR A 40 -8.57 32.90 -13.37
C TYR A 40 -9.12 33.17 -11.96
N GLY A 41 -8.97 32.24 -11.03
CA GLY A 41 -9.51 32.30 -9.67
C GLY A 41 -11.02 32.06 -9.59
N THR A 42 -11.61 31.35 -10.56
CA THR A 42 -13.06 31.12 -10.61
C THR A 42 -13.55 29.96 -9.75
N ASP A 43 -12.70 28.94 -9.52
CA ASP A 43 -12.89 27.85 -8.55
C ASP A 43 -11.73 27.84 -7.52
N SER A 44 -12.06 27.61 -6.24
CA SER A 44 -11.10 27.64 -5.13
C SER A 44 -11.53 26.77 -3.95
N ILE A 45 -10.56 26.17 -3.25
CA ILE A 45 -10.76 25.53 -1.94
C ILE A 45 -10.36 26.53 -0.87
N GLN A 46 -11.18 26.67 0.17
CA GLN A 46 -10.93 27.61 1.25
C GLN A 46 -10.93 26.88 2.60
N ALA A 47 -10.05 27.29 3.50
CA ALA A 47 -9.95 26.75 4.86
C ALA A 47 -9.63 27.86 5.86
N VAL A 48 -10.20 27.77 7.06
CA VAL A 48 -9.95 28.68 8.18
C VAL A 48 -9.67 27.84 9.42
N GLN A 49 -8.48 28.03 10.01
CA GLN A 49 -8.12 27.48 11.31
C GLN A 49 -8.25 28.60 12.36
N TYR A 50 -9.08 28.39 13.36
CA TYR A 50 -9.24 29.25 14.52
C TYR A 50 -8.38 28.76 15.69
N TYR A 51 -8.00 29.68 16.57
CA TYR A 51 -7.14 29.44 17.72
C TYR A 51 -7.72 30.08 18.99
N ASN A 52 -7.48 29.47 20.14
CA ASN A 52 -7.84 30.06 21.43
C ASN A 52 -6.87 31.20 21.84
N GLY A 53 -7.15 31.83 22.98
CA GLY A 53 -6.31 32.91 23.53
C GLY A 53 -4.89 32.50 23.96
N LEU A 54 -4.53 31.21 23.88
CA LEU A 54 -3.19 30.66 24.13
C LEU A 54 -2.52 30.16 22.83
N GLY A 55 -3.07 30.46 21.65
CA GLY A 55 -2.48 30.06 20.37
C GLY A 55 -2.72 28.60 19.95
N ARG A 56 -3.49 27.81 20.72
CA ARG A 56 -3.79 26.40 20.37
C ARG A 56 -4.96 26.31 19.38
N PRO A 57 -4.90 25.44 18.35
CA PRO A 57 -5.95 25.30 17.34
C PRO A 57 -7.23 24.73 17.96
N THR A 58 -8.38 25.37 17.71
CA THR A 58 -9.68 24.94 18.25
C THR A 58 -10.63 24.49 17.16
N LEU A 59 -11.06 25.39 16.28
CA LEU A 59 -12.02 25.09 15.22
C LEU A 59 -11.33 25.14 13.85
N SER A 60 -11.44 24.08 13.07
CA SER A 60 -11.09 24.08 11.64
C SER A 60 -12.37 24.09 10.81
N VAL A 61 -12.47 24.95 9.79
CA VAL A 61 -13.62 25.03 8.87
C VAL A 61 -13.11 25.11 7.45
N ALA A 62 -13.56 24.24 6.54
CA ALA A 62 -13.06 24.18 5.17
C ALA A 62 -14.10 23.74 4.14
N THR A 63 -13.89 24.10 2.87
CA THR A 63 -14.61 23.52 1.72
C THR A 63 -14.33 22.02 1.67
N ALA A 64 -15.39 21.20 1.64
CA ALA A 64 -15.30 19.75 1.75
C ALA A 64 -16.11 19.01 0.66
N GLY A 65 -17.34 19.46 0.41
CA GLY A 65 -18.27 18.82 -0.54
C GLY A 65 -18.00 19.15 -2.00
N GLY A 66 -18.66 18.39 -2.90
CA GLY A 66 -18.46 18.49 -4.35
C GLY A 66 -19.11 19.69 -5.04
N ASN A 67 -19.94 20.46 -4.33
CA ASN A 67 -20.62 21.66 -4.83
C ASN A 67 -20.23 22.94 -4.05
N GLY A 68 -19.22 22.86 -3.18
CA GLY A 68 -18.74 23.98 -2.36
C GLY A 68 -19.28 23.96 -0.93
N GLU A 69 -19.91 22.86 -0.50
CA GLU A 69 -20.32 22.65 0.88
C GLU A 69 -19.11 22.71 1.83
N THR A 70 -19.27 23.35 2.98
CA THR A 70 -18.24 23.44 4.02
C THR A 70 -18.47 22.44 5.14
N ALA A 71 -17.39 22.01 5.79
CA ALA A 71 -17.43 21.19 7.00
C ALA A 71 -16.49 21.76 8.06
N CYS A 72 -16.77 21.47 9.33
CA CYS A 72 -15.92 21.87 10.46
C CYS A 72 -15.60 20.72 11.41
N THR A 73 -14.50 20.85 12.14
CA THR A 73 -14.10 19.96 13.25
C THR A 73 -13.57 20.82 14.41
N LEU A 74 -13.80 20.36 15.64
CA LEU A 74 -13.48 21.09 16.86
C LEU A 74 -12.56 20.24 17.74
N THR A 75 -11.48 20.84 18.25
CA THR A 75 -10.61 20.29 19.29
C THR A 75 -10.79 21.08 20.58
N THR A 76 -10.86 20.39 21.72
CA THR A 76 -10.97 20.98 23.06
C THR A 76 -9.81 20.53 23.94
N TYR A 77 -9.47 21.32 24.97
CA TYR A 77 -8.31 21.09 25.84
C TYR A 77 -8.72 21.03 27.31
N ASP A 78 -7.95 20.31 28.12
CA ASP A 78 -8.12 20.26 29.57
C ASP A 78 -7.47 21.48 30.28
N GLY A 79 -7.54 21.50 31.62
CA GLY A 79 -6.96 22.58 32.43
C GLY A 79 -5.43 22.65 32.44
N ALA A 80 -4.74 21.55 32.11
CA ALA A 80 -3.29 21.54 31.88
C ALA A 80 -2.93 21.99 30.46
N GLY A 81 -3.90 22.00 29.55
CA GLY A 81 -3.72 22.34 28.15
C GLY A 81 -3.40 21.16 27.24
N ARG A 82 -3.56 19.94 27.76
CA ARG A 82 -3.51 18.70 26.97
C ARG A 82 -4.81 18.59 26.19
N GLU A 83 -4.73 17.93 25.06
CA GLU A 83 -5.88 17.77 24.18
C GLU A 83 -6.89 16.81 24.84
N LYS A 84 -8.17 17.19 24.84
CA LYS A 84 -9.21 16.46 25.56
C LYS A 84 -10.19 15.74 24.63
N ARG A 85 -10.62 16.40 23.53
CA ARG A 85 -11.58 15.84 22.56
C ARG A 85 -11.43 16.45 21.16
N ARG A 86 -11.33 15.65 20.10
CA ARG A 86 -11.82 15.95 18.72
C ARG A 86 -13.28 15.63 18.64
N TYR A 87 -14.03 16.56 18.08
CA TYR A 87 -15.31 16.30 17.44
C TYR A 87 -15.07 15.93 15.98
N LEU A 88 -15.73 14.87 15.54
CA LEU A 88 -15.70 14.41 14.15
C LEU A 88 -16.27 15.47 13.20
N PRO A 89 -15.87 15.48 11.91
CA PRO A 89 -16.30 16.52 10.99
C PRO A 89 -17.82 16.59 10.82
N VAL A 90 -18.39 17.80 10.88
CA VAL A 90 -19.83 18.04 10.66
C VAL A 90 -20.05 19.15 9.63
N PRO A 91 -21.17 19.14 8.87
CA PRO A 91 -21.47 20.18 7.90
C PRO A 91 -21.56 21.58 8.55
N ALA A 92 -20.95 22.57 7.90
CA ALA A 92 -20.95 23.97 8.30
C ALA A 92 -21.64 24.84 7.24
N SER A 93 -22.25 25.95 7.66
CA SER A 93 -22.99 26.88 6.77
C SER A 93 -22.11 27.92 6.07
N GLY A 94 -20.79 27.87 6.25
CA GLY A 94 -19.81 28.84 5.77
C GLY A 94 -18.47 28.67 6.47
N LEU A 95 -17.57 29.65 6.34
CA LEU A 95 -16.23 29.66 6.95
C LEU A 95 -16.15 30.44 8.27
N ASP A 96 -17.27 31.02 8.71
CA ASP A 96 -17.34 31.84 9.93
C ASP A 96 -17.08 31.02 11.20
N TYR A 97 -16.73 31.71 12.29
CA TYR A 97 -16.48 31.06 13.57
C TYR A 97 -17.76 30.46 14.15
N ILE A 98 -17.71 29.17 14.48
CA ILE A 98 -18.79 28.43 15.13
C ILE A 98 -18.40 28.21 16.60
N PRO A 99 -19.17 28.70 17.59
CA PRO A 99 -18.88 28.44 19.00
C PRO A 99 -19.03 26.94 19.31
N VAL A 100 -18.37 26.47 20.38
CA VAL A 100 -18.41 25.07 20.83
C VAL A 100 -19.83 24.51 20.88
N SER A 101 -20.78 25.25 21.48
CA SER A 101 -22.19 24.86 21.56
C SER A 101 -22.88 24.73 20.19
N GLY A 102 -22.43 25.49 19.19
CA GLY A 102 -22.89 25.38 17.82
C GLY A 102 -22.42 24.07 17.19
N VAL A 103 -21.11 23.75 17.30
CA VAL A 103 -20.56 22.49 16.77
C VAL A 103 -21.21 21.29 17.45
N THR A 104 -21.35 21.29 18.78
CA THR A 104 -22.00 20.16 19.49
C THR A 104 -23.46 19.99 19.06
N SER A 105 -24.18 21.08 18.75
CA SER A 105 -25.57 20.99 18.24
C SER A 105 -25.69 20.40 16.83
N MET A 106 -24.57 20.31 16.08
CA MET A 106 -24.52 19.72 14.74
C MET A 106 -24.34 18.19 14.76
N GLY A 107 -24.23 17.55 15.94
CA GLY A 107 -24.20 16.09 16.12
C GLY A 107 -25.40 15.35 15.51
N LEU A 108 -26.52 16.06 15.32
CA LEU A 108 -27.67 15.62 14.52
C LEU A 108 -27.32 15.13 13.11
N PHE A 109 -26.19 15.52 12.53
CA PHE A 109 -25.70 14.96 11.26
C PHE A 109 -25.42 13.45 11.36
N TYR A 110 -24.93 12.99 12.51
CA TYR A 110 -24.68 11.58 12.81
C TYR A 110 -25.86 10.90 13.52
N LEU A 111 -26.84 11.67 14.00
CA LEU A 111 -27.87 11.23 14.96
C LEU A 111 -27.26 10.68 16.26
N ASP A 112 -26.09 11.22 16.65
CA ASP A 112 -25.22 10.74 17.72
C ASP A 112 -24.56 11.98 18.38
N ASP A 113 -24.75 12.15 19.69
CA ASP A 113 -24.17 13.28 20.45
C ASP A 113 -22.75 12.96 20.94
N GLY A 114 -22.39 11.68 20.94
CA GLY A 114 -21.08 11.11 21.29
C GLY A 114 -20.03 11.16 20.19
N PHE A 115 -20.24 11.94 19.12
CA PHE A 115 -19.40 12.05 17.90
C PHE A 115 -17.99 12.68 18.11
N PHE A 116 -17.32 12.33 19.21
CA PHE A 116 -16.00 12.80 19.58
C PHE A 116 -15.15 11.68 20.18
N THR A 117 -13.83 11.75 20.05
CA THR A 117 -12.87 10.99 20.86
C THR A 117 -12.62 11.71 22.20
N GLU A 118 -12.24 10.99 23.26
CA GLU A 118 -11.81 11.62 24.52
C GLU A 118 -10.55 10.95 25.07
N SER A 119 -9.48 11.73 25.29
CA SER A 119 -8.16 11.25 25.68
C SER A 119 -7.95 11.30 27.20
N HIS A 120 -7.45 10.21 27.77
CA HIS A 120 -7.16 10.06 29.21
C HIS A 120 -5.65 9.92 29.43
N TYR A 121 -5.13 10.62 30.45
CA TYR A 121 -3.70 10.76 30.70
C TYR A 121 -3.31 10.27 32.10
N ASP A 122 -2.11 9.73 32.24
CA ASP A 122 -1.47 9.55 33.54
C ASP A 122 -0.80 10.84 34.06
N ALA A 123 -0.09 10.70 35.20
CA ALA A 123 0.65 11.80 35.83
C ALA A 123 1.96 12.17 35.10
N LEU A 124 2.32 11.50 34.00
CA LEU A 124 3.51 11.74 33.18
C LEU A 124 3.13 12.24 31.77
N ASP A 125 1.88 12.70 31.60
CA ASP A 125 1.33 13.15 30.31
C ASP A 125 1.46 12.12 29.18
N ARG A 126 1.39 10.83 29.55
CA ARG A 126 1.22 9.72 28.62
C ARG A 126 -0.26 9.36 28.53
N VAL A 127 -0.71 9.03 27.33
CA VAL A 127 -2.09 8.63 27.11
C VAL A 127 -2.23 7.17 27.55
N THR A 128 -3.14 6.94 28.50
CA THR A 128 -3.44 5.59 29.00
C THR A 128 -4.71 5.02 28.40
N ALA A 129 -5.63 5.86 27.91
CA ALA A 129 -6.79 5.44 27.15
C ALA A 129 -7.34 6.52 26.23
N VAL A 130 -8.05 6.10 25.18
CA VAL A 130 -8.85 6.95 24.29
C VAL A 130 -10.25 6.35 24.14
N ASP A 131 -11.27 7.08 24.57
CA ASP A 131 -12.66 6.72 24.31
C ASP A 131 -12.93 6.74 22.79
N ILE A 132 -13.51 5.67 22.27
CA ILE A 132 -13.96 5.64 20.87
C ILE A 132 -15.22 6.51 20.71
N ALA A 133 -15.35 7.16 19.55
CA ALA A 133 -16.49 8.00 19.24
C ALA A 133 -17.78 7.19 19.04
N GLY A 134 -18.91 7.89 19.13
CA GLY A 134 -20.24 7.31 18.98
C GLY A 134 -20.85 6.85 20.30
N ASP A 135 -22.12 7.17 20.50
CA ASP A 135 -22.89 6.87 21.69
C ASP A 135 -22.94 5.36 22.00
N THR A 136 -22.96 4.51 20.96
CA THR A 136 -22.93 3.04 21.14
C THR A 136 -21.62 2.56 21.80
N TRP A 137 -20.48 3.14 21.44
CA TRP A 137 -19.18 2.80 22.04
C TRP A 137 -19.07 3.36 23.46
N ARG A 138 -19.49 4.62 23.65
CA ARG A 138 -19.46 5.29 24.96
C ARG A 138 -20.34 4.61 25.99
N GLN A 139 -21.57 4.23 25.62
CA GLN A 139 -22.50 3.49 26.50
C GLN A 139 -21.96 2.09 26.84
N ALA A 140 -21.18 1.47 25.95
CA ALA A 140 -20.53 0.19 26.17
C ALA A 140 -19.17 0.30 26.91
N GLY A 141 -18.73 1.50 27.29
CA GLY A 141 -17.45 1.73 27.99
C GLY A 141 -16.22 1.41 27.13
N LYS A 142 -16.31 1.65 25.82
CA LYS A 142 -15.34 1.21 24.82
C LYS A 142 -14.24 2.23 24.57
N GLN A 143 -13.01 1.80 24.82
CA GLN A 143 -11.80 2.60 24.75
C GLN A 143 -10.64 1.72 24.28
N ASP A 144 -9.74 2.27 23.47
CA ASP A 144 -8.41 1.69 23.29
C ASP A 144 -7.55 2.14 24.47
N ARG A 145 -6.74 1.25 25.05
CA ARG A 145 -5.94 1.56 26.26
C ARG A 145 -4.53 1.00 26.21
N THR A 146 -3.60 1.64 26.91
CA THR A 146 -2.23 1.17 27.10
C THR A 146 -1.80 1.24 28.56
N GLU A 147 -1.30 0.13 29.07
CA GLU A 147 -0.71 0.00 30.40
C GLU A 147 0.81 0.02 30.31
N HIS A 148 1.47 0.84 31.14
CA HIS A 148 2.93 0.93 31.22
C HIS A 148 3.42 0.33 32.54
N LEU A 149 4.16 -0.77 32.43
CA LEU A 149 4.57 -1.66 33.52
C LEU A 149 6.06 -2.03 33.38
N ALA A 150 6.57 -2.84 34.31
CA ALA A 150 7.78 -3.62 34.12
C ALA A 150 7.43 -5.13 34.01
N ASN A 151 8.36 -5.96 33.52
CA ASN A 151 8.17 -7.41 33.51
C ASN A 151 8.17 -7.98 34.93
N THR A 152 7.37 -9.03 35.13
CA THR A 152 7.28 -9.78 36.39
C THR A 152 7.77 -11.22 36.21
N ALA A 153 8.05 -11.94 37.30
CA ALA A 153 8.44 -13.35 37.20
C ALA A 153 7.38 -14.24 36.49
N SER A 154 6.09 -13.88 36.52
CA SER A 154 5.03 -14.60 35.82
C SER A 154 4.97 -14.32 34.31
N ASP A 155 5.70 -13.33 33.80
CA ASP A 155 5.79 -13.10 32.35
C ASP A 155 6.65 -14.14 31.64
N GLN A 156 7.56 -14.83 32.35
CA GLN A 156 8.40 -15.90 31.81
C GLN A 156 9.07 -15.56 30.46
N VAL A 157 9.62 -14.34 30.35
CA VAL A 157 10.30 -13.87 29.13
C VAL A 157 11.66 -14.58 29.03
N LEU A 158 11.81 -15.51 28.09
CA LEU A 158 13.08 -16.23 27.87
C LEU A 158 14.19 -15.26 27.45
N HIS A 159 15.39 -15.48 27.98
CA HIS A 159 16.59 -14.78 27.55
C HIS A 159 17.31 -15.62 26.50
N PHE A 160 17.36 -15.12 25.26
CA PHE A 160 18.12 -15.72 24.17
C PHE A 160 19.38 -14.91 23.91
N GLU A 161 20.50 -15.60 23.68
CA GLU A 161 21.80 -15.01 23.36
C GLU A 161 22.21 -15.34 21.93
N ALA A 162 22.99 -14.44 21.32
CA ALA A 162 23.58 -14.61 19.99
C ALA A 162 25.05 -14.15 20.02
N PRO A 163 25.97 -14.96 20.58
CA PRO A 163 27.34 -14.53 20.86
C PRO A 163 28.10 -14.04 19.63
N GLU A 164 28.95 -13.03 19.81
CA GLU A 164 29.87 -12.54 18.76
C GLU A 164 31.21 -13.29 18.73
N ASP A 165 31.15 -14.62 18.75
CA ASP A 165 32.29 -15.55 18.69
C ASP A 165 32.60 -16.06 17.27
N GLY A 166 31.82 -15.65 16.27
CA GLY A 166 31.88 -16.11 14.88
C GLY A 166 31.13 -17.42 14.59
N SER A 167 30.48 -18.04 15.58
CA SER A 167 29.68 -19.28 15.40
C SER A 167 28.33 -19.06 14.73
N TYR A 168 27.77 -17.84 14.82
CA TYR A 168 26.38 -17.52 14.44
C TYR A 168 25.34 -18.42 15.13
N SER A 169 25.65 -18.87 16.35
CA SER A 169 24.77 -19.67 17.19
C SER A 169 23.61 -18.85 17.78
N LEU A 170 22.58 -19.58 18.25
CA LEU A 170 21.48 -19.09 19.07
C LEU A 170 21.52 -19.95 20.34
N THR A 171 21.67 -19.32 21.51
CA THR A 171 21.88 -20.01 22.78
C THR A 171 20.94 -19.50 23.87
N LEU A 172 20.89 -20.23 24.98
CA LEU A 172 20.44 -19.70 26.27
C LEU A 172 21.69 -19.37 27.10
N PRO A 173 21.60 -18.46 28.09
CA PRO A 173 22.69 -18.16 29.01
C PRO A 173 23.26 -19.40 29.68
N GLU A 174 24.60 -19.49 29.78
CA GLU A 174 25.27 -20.62 30.44
C GLU A 174 24.84 -20.80 31.91
N ASN A 175 24.52 -19.70 32.58
CA ASN A 175 23.97 -19.69 33.93
C ASN A 175 22.44 -19.73 33.87
N THR A 176 21.85 -20.88 34.18
CA THR A 176 20.40 -21.13 34.17
C THR A 176 19.60 -20.22 35.12
N ALA A 177 20.24 -19.55 36.08
CA ALA A 177 19.59 -18.50 36.86
C ALA A 177 19.12 -17.29 36.02
N PHE A 178 19.60 -17.16 34.78
CA PHE A 178 19.23 -16.12 33.82
C PHE A 178 18.51 -16.67 32.58
N GLU A 179 18.00 -17.91 32.61
CA GLU A 179 17.18 -18.51 31.52
C GLU A 179 15.97 -17.62 31.16
N TYR A 180 15.45 -16.89 32.14
CA TYR A 180 14.46 -15.84 31.99
C TYR A 180 15.01 -14.48 32.42
N TYR A 181 14.53 -13.41 31.79
CA TYR A 181 14.82 -12.05 32.24
C TYR A 181 14.30 -11.82 33.68
N PRO A 182 15.14 -11.33 34.62
CA PRO A 182 14.70 -11.05 35.98
C PRO A 182 13.58 -10.01 36.04
N GLU A 183 12.76 -10.06 37.08
CA GLU A 183 11.69 -9.09 37.33
C GLU A 183 12.24 -7.65 37.43
N GLY A 184 11.54 -6.71 36.80
CA GLY A 184 11.92 -5.29 36.76
C GLY A 184 13.03 -4.93 35.77
N THR A 185 13.53 -5.85 34.95
CA THR A 185 14.66 -5.59 34.01
C THR A 185 14.22 -5.17 32.60
N LEU A 186 12.98 -5.43 32.22
CA LEU A 186 12.37 -5.02 30.96
C LEU A 186 11.20 -4.08 31.23
N ALA A 187 11.10 -3.00 30.44
CA ALA A 187 9.88 -2.22 30.36
C ALA A 187 8.82 -3.03 29.58
N LYS A 188 7.56 -2.90 30.01
CA LYS A 188 6.43 -3.66 29.47
C LYS A 188 5.30 -2.71 29.13
N ALA A 189 4.94 -2.61 27.86
CA ALA A 189 3.74 -1.91 27.40
C ALA A 189 2.69 -2.95 27.03
N VAL A 190 1.47 -2.86 27.57
CA VAL A 190 0.35 -3.70 27.17
C VAL A 190 -0.74 -2.83 26.56
N SER A 191 -0.90 -2.92 25.24
CA SER A 191 -1.97 -2.23 24.53
C SER A 191 -3.16 -3.16 24.36
N TYR A 192 -4.37 -2.63 24.52
CA TYR A 192 -5.63 -3.33 24.34
C TYR A 192 -6.50 -2.53 23.37
N ASP A 193 -7.12 -3.23 22.41
CA ASP A 193 -8.21 -2.65 21.62
C ASP A 193 -9.52 -2.59 22.41
N ALA A 194 -10.51 -1.86 21.89
CA ALA A 194 -11.83 -1.72 22.49
C ALA A 194 -12.59 -3.05 22.75
N ASP A 195 -12.22 -4.16 22.12
CA ASP A 195 -12.78 -5.49 22.45
C ASP A 195 -11.91 -6.31 23.40
N ASN A 196 -10.93 -5.66 24.04
CA ASN A 196 -9.98 -6.19 25.02
C ASN A 196 -8.98 -7.22 24.45
N ARG A 197 -8.78 -7.28 23.13
CA ARG A 197 -7.66 -8.04 22.56
C ARG A 197 -6.37 -7.28 22.86
N SER A 198 -5.36 -7.99 23.36
CA SER A 198 -4.13 -7.37 23.86
C SER A 198 -2.88 -7.79 23.10
N THR A 199 -1.90 -6.90 23.09
CA THR A 199 -0.51 -7.18 22.69
C THR A 199 0.40 -6.59 23.75
N ALA A 200 1.34 -7.40 24.26
CA ALA A 200 2.33 -6.97 25.24
C ALA A 200 3.70 -6.89 24.57
N VAL A 201 4.33 -5.72 24.61
CA VAL A 201 5.67 -5.47 24.08
C VAL A 201 6.64 -5.30 25.25
N PHE A 202 7.71 -6.08 25.23
CA PHE A 202 8.78 -6.04 26.21
C PHE A 202 10.00 -5.40 25.58
N THR A 203 10.51 -4.32 26.18
CA THR A 203 11.71 -3.60 25.74
C THR A 203 12.77 -3.62 26.82
N ASP A 204 14.04 -3.72 26.42
CA ASP A 204 15.15 -3.54 27.35
C ASP A 204 15.48 -2.06 27.59
N LEU A 205 16.47 -1.81 28.46
CA LEU A 205 16.91 -0.47 28.88
C LEU A 205 17.43 0.42 27.74
N LEU A 206 17.67 -0.13 26.54
CA LEU A 206 18.12 0.61 25.36
C LEU A 206 16.97 0.82 24.34
N GLY A 207 15.70 0.69 24.79
CA GLY A 207 14.50 0.88 23.97
C GLY A 207 14.17 -0.28 23.03
N ARG A 208 14.89 -1.40 23.16
CA ARG A 208 14.94 -2.43 22.11
C ARG A 208 13.90 -3.51 22.37
N LYS A 209 13.01 -3.75 21.41
CA LYS A 209 12.00 -4.83 21.51
C LYS A 209 12.72 -6.16 21.68
N ILE A 210 12.49 -6.84 22.80
CA ILE A 210 13.00 -8.18 23.12
C ILE A 210 11.96 -9.25 22.78
N MET A 211 10.70 -8.99 23.14
CA MET A 211 9.59 -9.91 22.90
C MET A 211 8.30 -9.14 22.60
N GLU A 212 7.50 -9.69 21.69
CA GLU A 212 6.10 -9.30 21.47
C GLU A 212 5.20 -10.50 21.75
N ARG A 213 4.30 -10.37 22.72
CA ARG A 213 3.35 -11.42 23.12
C ARG A 213 1.95 -11.06 22.66
N THR A 214 1.32 -12.00 21.95
CA THR A 214 -0.05 -11.94 21.46
C THR A 214 -0.87 -13.13 21.97
N ALA A 215 -2.17 -13.17 21.69
CA ALA A 215 -2.98 -14.36 21.99
C ALA A 215 -2.61 -15.62 21.17
N ALA A 216 -1.71 -15.51 20.18
CA ALA A 216 -1.20 -16.65 19.41
C ALA A 216 0.14 -17.17 19.94
N GLY A 217 0.89 -16.38 20.70
CA GLY A 217 2.21 -16.73 21.24
C GLY A 217 3.19 -15.57 21.23
N ASP A 218 4.47 -15.91 21.45
CA ASP A 218 5.56 -14.96 21.64
C ASP A 218 6.47 -14.88 20.41
N THR A 219 6.78 -13.66 19.96
CA THR A 219 7.79 -13.40 18.94
C THR A 219 9.02 -12.80 19.61
N TYR A 220 10.17 -13.47 19.54
CA TYR A 220 11.41 -13.01 20.18
C TYR A 220 12.35 -12.34 19.18
N TYR A 221 13.02 -11.29 19.62
CA TYR A 221 13.96 -10.47 18.87
C TYR A 221 15.33 -10.56 19.53
N VAL A 222 16.23 -11.35 18.95
CA VAL A 222 17.51 -11.73 19.56
C VAL A 222 18.63 -10.92 18.93
N TYR A 223 19.47 -10.31 19.75
CA TYR A 223 20.56 -9.45 19.31
C TYR A 223 21.92 -9.97 19.77
N ASN A 224 22.98 -9.70 19.00
CA ASN A 224 24.36 -9.91 19.48
C ASN A 224 24.83 -8.79 20.42
N ASP A 225 26.04 -8.96 20.95
CA ASP A 225 26.75 -8.05 21.84
C ASP A 225 26.96 -6.65 21.22
N LEU A 226 27.20 -6.58 19.90
CA LEU A 226 27.27 -5.34 19.13
C LEU A 226 25.92 -4.64 18.96
N GLY A 227 24.84 -5.26 19.43
CA GLY A 227 23.51 -4.72 19.32
C GLY A 227 22.95 -4.78 17.90
N GLN A 228 23.10 -5.90 17.20
CA GLN A 228 22.58 -6.11 15.86
C GLN A 228 21.52 -7.23 15.90
N LEU A 229 20.40 -7.11 15.17
CA LEU A 229 19.32 -8.11 15.22
C LEU A 229 19.76 -9.40 14.51
N ARG A 230 20.09 -10.45 15.25
CA ARG A 230 20.60 -11.70 14.68
C ARG A 230 19.50 -12.68 14.35
N PHE A 231 18.48 -12.77 15.21
CA PHE A 231 17.34 -13.66 14.99
C PHE A 231 16.02 -12.97 15.28
N VAL A 232 14.99 -13.34 14.52
CA VAL A 232 13.60 -13.20 14.97
C VAL A 232 12.98 -14.58 15.00
N LEU A 233 12.46 -14.98 16.15
CA LEU A 233 11.88 -16.30 16.39
C LEU A 233 10.35 -16.16 16.33
N THR A 234 9.71 -16.87 15.40
CA THR A 234 8.25 -16.82 15.22
C THR A 234 7.51 -17.51 16.39
N PRO A 235 6.22 -17.24 16.63
CA PRO A 235 5.40 -17.90 17.66
C PRO A 235 5.35 -19.45 17.65
N ALA A 236 5.75 -20.09 16.54
CA ALA A 236 5.91 -21.55 16.47
C ALA A 236 7.27 -22.07 16.96
N PHE A 237 8.23 -21.19 17.24
CA PHE A 237 9.53 -21.56 17.79
C PHE A 237 9.41 -21.88 19.29
N ASN A 238 9.74 -23.12 19.65
CA ASN A 238 9.68 -23.66 21.00
C ASN A 238 11.04 -24.23 21.48
N LYS A 239 11.92 -24.69 20.58
CA LYS A 239 13.20 -25.35 20.93
C LYS A 239 14.36 -25.10 19.95
N ILE A 240 15.48 -24.63 20.49
CA ILE A 240 16.70 -24.25 19.74
C ILE A 240 17.26 -25.36 18.83
N SER A 241 17.29 -26.61 19.28
CA SER A 241 18.14 -27.67 18.68
C SER A 241 17.73 -28.15 17.29
N GLN A 242 16.48 -27.92 16.85
CA GLN A 242 15.98 -28.34 15.53
C GLN A 242 15.12 -27.29 14.82
N GLU A 243 14.56 -26.32 15.53
CA GLU A 243 13.53 -25.43 14.97
C GLU A 243 14.08 -24.13 14.37
N LYS A 244 15.36 -23.81 14.62
CA LYS A 244 16.03 -22.60 14.09
C LYS A 244 15.93 -22.50 12.56
N THR A 245 16.09 -23.61 11.83
CA THR A 245 16.07 -23.61 10.36
C THR A 245 14.67 -23.48 9.75
N ILE A 246 13.60 -23.68 10.53
CA ILE A 246 12.21 -23.70 10.05
C ILE A 246 11.33 -22.57 10.61
N TYR A 247 11.71 -21.95 11.73
CA TYR A 247 10.91 -20.92 12.43
C TYR A 247 11.69 -19.67 12.86
N ALA A 248 12.98 -19.54 12.50
CA ALA A 248 13.74 -18.32 12.73
C ALA A 248 14.09 -17.59 11.42
N TYR A 249 14.00 -16.27 11.46
CA TYR A 249 14.72 -15.38 10.55
C TYR A 249 16.15 -15.24 11.09
N GLU A 250 17.17 -15.34 10.23
CA GLU A 250 18.57 -15.16 10.62
C GLU A 250 19.24 -14.10 9.76
N TYR A 251 19.98 -13.19 10.40
CA TYR A 251 20.75 -12.12 9.77
C TYR A 251 22.23 -12.20 10.15
N ARG A 252 23.11 -11.96 9.18
CA ARG A 252 24.55 -11.79 9.41
C ARG A 252 25.04 -10.52 8.75
N TYR A 253 26.02 -9.92 9.40
CA TYR A 253 26.44 -8.55 9.17
C TYR A 253 27.93 -8.48 8.87
N ASP A 254 28.36 -7.54 8.04
CA ASP A 254 29.78 -7.21 7.89
C ASP A 254 30.29 -6.31 9.04
N ASN A 255 31.59 -6.00 9.01
CA ASN A 255 32.23 -5.12 9.98
C ASN A 255 31.77 -3.64 9.93
N ARG A 256 30.99 -3.26 8.90
CA ARG A 256 30.30 -1.97 8.78
C ARG A 256 28.81 -2.09 9.13
N GLY A 257 28.42 -3.24 9.69
CA GLY A 257 27.05 -3.59 10.05
C GLY A 257 26.21 -4.15 8.90
N ARG A 258 26.54 -3.97 7.61
CA ARG A 258 25.59 -4.20 6.50
C ARG A 258 25.18 -5.68 6.40
N VAL A 259 23.90 -5.97 6.12
CA VAL A 259 23.39 -7.35 5.99
C VAL A 259 24.02 -8.04 4.79
N VAL A 260 25.01 -8.92 5.01
CA VAL A 260 25.69 -9.67 3.93
C VAL A 260 25.09 -11.06 3.70
N TRP A 261 24.24 -11.53 4.62
CA TRP A 261 23.58 -12.82 4.53
C TRP A 261 22.24 -12.73 5.29
N LYS A 262 21.17 -13.27 4.71
CA LYS A 262 19.91 -13.51 5.43
C LYS A 262 19.28 -14.84 5.07
N LYS A 263 18.53 -15.44 5.99
CA LYS A 263 17.70 -16.64 5.75
C LYS A 263 16.32 -16.44 6.36
N LEU A 264 15.28 -16.81 5.61
CA LEU A 264 13.87 -16.73 6.02
C LEU A 264 13.35 -18.14 6.36
N PRO A 265 12.36 -18.26 7.27
CA PRO A 265 11.67 -19.53 7.53
C PRO A 265 11.15 -20.19 6.24
N GLY A 266 11.70 -21.37 5.90
CA GLY A 266 11.30 -22.13 4.70
C GLY A 266 11.96 -21.70 3.38
N ALA A 267 13.03 -20.91 3.40
CA ALA A 267 13.89 -20.66 2.24
C ALA A 267 15.36 -20.73 2.61
N GLU A 268 16.22 -21.01 1.62
CA GLU A 268 17.66 -20.92 1.75
C GLU A 268 18.17 -19.48 1.71
N CYS A 269 19.46 -19.31 2.01
CA CYS A 269 20.03 -18.00 2.25
C CYS A 269 20.18 -17.13 1.00
N VAL A 270 19.98 -15.82 1.18
CA VAL A 270 20.36 -14.77 0.23
C VAL A 270 21.63 -14.08 0.73
N GLN A 271 22.60 -13.90 -0.15
CA GLN A 271 23.88 -13.23 0.10
C GLN A 271 23.97 -11.90 -0.63
N TYR A 272 24.64 -10.91 -0.02
CA TYR A 272 24.81 -9.57 -0.57
C TYR A 272 26.28 -9.13 -0.50
N TRP A 273 26.72 -8.43 -1.55
CA TRP A 273 27.99 -7.71 -1.60
C TRP A 273 27.70 -6.25 -1.96
N TYR A 274 28.24 -5.35 -1.16
CA TYR A 274 28.03 -3.90 -1.30
C TYR A 274 29.29 -3.22 -1.83
N ASP A 275 29.12 -2.17 -2.63
CA ASP A 275 30.21 -1.30 -3.04
C ASP A 275 30.70 -0.39 -1.89
N SER A 276 31.71 0.42 -2.18
CA SER A 276 32.28 1.38 -1.23
C SER A 276 31.34 2.54 -0.85
N ALA A 277 30.14 2.61 -1.44
CA ALA A 277 29.11 3.62 -1.20
C ALA A 277 27.80 2.99 -0.65
N ASP A 278 27.87 1.77 -0.11
CA ASP A 278 26.78 1.06 0.58
C ASP A 278 25.58 0.68 -0.31
N ARG A 279 25.83 0.64 -1.63
CA ARG A 279 24.88 0.18 -2.65
C ARG A 279 25.15 -1.30 -2.92
N MET A 280 24.10 -2.09 -3.09
CA MET A 280 24.22 -3.52 -3.37
C MET A 280 24.78 -3.69 -4.78
N ALA A 281 26.05 -4.10 -4.90
CA ALA A 281 26.72 -4.31 -6.18
C ALA A 281 26.43 -5.69 -6.74
N TYR A 282 26.34 -6.70 -5.86
CA TYR A 282 25.98 -8.07 -6.21
C TYR A 282 25.07 -8.69 -5.14
N MET A 283 24.22 -9.61 -5.58
CA MET A 283 23.49 -10.53 -4.71
C MET A 283 23.44 -11.93 -5.31
N ARG A 284 23.23 -12.94 -4.45
CA ARG A 284 22.97 -14.33 -4.85
C ARG A 284 21.90 -14.93 -3.97
N ASP A 285 20.95 -15.61 -4.59
CA ASP A 285 19.97 -16.49 -3.97
C ASP A 285 19.99 -17.85 -4.70
N THR A 286 19.10 -18.76 -4.32
CA THR A 286 18.97 -20.07 -4.96
C THR A 286 18.24 -20.03 -6.31
N ALA A 287 17.40 -19.01 -6.57
CA ALA A 287 16.72 -18.83 -7.85
C ALA A 287 17.69 -18.46 -9.00
N LEU A 288 18.80 -17.81 -8.69
CA LEU A 288 19.91 -17.55 -9.61
C LEU A 288 20.82 -18.77 -9.86
N GLY A 289 20.67 -19.85 -9.10
CA GLY A 289 21.50 -21.04 -9.18
C GLY A 289 22.99 -20.74 -8.96
N ASN A 290 23.80 -20.86 -10.00
CA ASN A 290 25.24 -20.59 -9.97
C ASN A 290 25.64 -19.18 -10.50
N ARG A 291 24.66 -18.32 -10.81
CA ARG A 291 24.90 -16.94 -11.26
C ARG A 291 24.79 -15.96 -10.09
N TYR A 292 25.27 -14.74 -10.32
CA TYR A 292 25.08 -13.60 -9.42
C TYR A 292 24.25 -12.54 -10.15
N ARG A 293 23.35 -11.85 -9.46
CA ARG A 293 22.73 -10.63 -9.99
C ARG A 293 23.61 -9.44 -9.62
N PHE A 294 23.94 -8.60 -10.59
CA PHE A 294 24.78 -7.42 -10.45
C PHE A 294 23.98 -6.14 -10.68
N CYS A 295 24.39 -5.06 -10.03
CA CYS A 295 23.83 -3.72 -10.20
C CYS A 295 24.94 -2.68 -10.44
N LEU A 296 24.73 -1.80 -11.42
CA LEU A 296 25.54 -0.62 -11.68
C LEU A 296 24.70 0.63 -11.46
N TYR A 297 25.27 1.63 -10.76
CA TYR A 297 24.58 2.84 -10.36
C TYR A 297 25.31 4.08 -10.90
N ASP A 298 24.61 5.16 -11.19
CA ASP A 298 25.28 6.41 -11.53
C ASP A 298 25.94 7.09 -10.31
N ARG A 299 26.54 8.27 -10.55
CA ARG A 299 27.13 9.13 -9.50
C ARG A 299 26.12 9.66 -8.47
N PHE A 300 24.83 9.55 -8.72
CA PHE A 300 23.75 9.97 -7.82
C PHE A 300 23.11 8.78 -7.09
N GLY A 301 23.59 7.55 -7.30
CA GLY A 301 23.05 6.35 -6.67
C GLY A 301 21.82 5.77 -7.36
N ARG A 302 21.42 6.26 -8.54
CA ARG A 302 20.29 5.72 -9.30
C ARG A 302 20.71 4.45 -10.03
N LEU A 303 19.88 3.40 -10.00
CA LEU A 303 20.16 2.13 -10.67
C LEU A 303 20.13 2.30 -12.19
N CYS A 304 21.26 2.13 -12.86
CA CYS A 304 21.39 2.27 -14.32
C CYS A 304 21.32 0.94 -15.06
N VAL A 305 21.96 -0.11 -14.54
CA VAL A 305 21.97 -1.44 -15.17
C VAL A 305 21.81 -2.51 -14.09
N GLN A 306 20.89 -3.44 -14.32
CA GLN A 306 20.75 -4.69 -13.58
C GLN A 306 20.86 -5.86 -14.56
N GLY A 307 21.52 -6.94 -14.14
CA GLY A 307 21.61 -8.16 -14.91
C GLY A 307 22.16 -9.32 -14.10
N THR A 308 22.32 -10.49 -14.73
CA THR A 308 23.01 -11.65 -14.12
C THR A 308 24.35 -11.90 -14.78
N CYS A 309 25.31 -12.44 -14.05
CA CYS A 309 26.65 -12.79 -14.54
C CYS A 309 27.12 -14.14 -13.95
N SER A 310 28.09 -14.78 -14.60
CA SER A 310 28.72 -16.00 -14.07
C SER A 310 29.70 -15.70 -12.94
N ASP A 311 30.41 -14.57 -13.01
CA ASP A 311 31.27 -14.05 -11.94
C ASP A 311 31.52 -12.54 -12.13
N GLY A 312 32.10 -11.89 -11.11
CA GLY A 312 32.45 -10.47 -11.14
C GLY A 312 33.14 -10.01 -9.85
N ASN A 313 33.66 -8.78 -9.87
CA ASN A 313 34.40 -8.22 -8.74
C ASN A 313 33.49 -7.90 -7.55
N ARG A 314 33.59 -8.69 -6.48
CA ARG A 314 32.80 -8.57 -5.25
C ARG A 314 33.58 -7.91 -4.09
N ASP A 315 34.70 -7.27 -4.38
CA ASP A 315 35.46 -6.47 -3.42
C ASP A 315 34.71 -5.17 -3.08
N GLY A 316 34.25 -5.07 -1.83
CA GLY A 316 33.49 -3.92 -1.32
C GLY A 316 34.29 -2.64 -1.11
N SER A 317 35.60 -2.63 -1.43
CA SER A 317 36.41 -1.40 -1.50
C SER A 317 36.25 -0.64 -2.82
N VAL A 318 35.64 -1.25 -3.84
CA VAL A 318 35.46 -0.66 -5.17
C VAL A 318 34.14 0.11 -5.27
N LEU A 319 34.14 1.26 -5.94
CA LEU A 319 32.94 2.06 -6.21
C LEU A 319 32.25 1.60 -7.50
N SER A 320 30.98 1.15 -7.43
CA SER A 320 30.20 0.73 -8.60
C SER A 320 29.51 1.91 -9.31
N ALA A 321 30.27 2.96 -9.63
CA ALA A 321 29.77 4.14 -10.34
C ALA A 321 29.95 3.98 -11.86
N THR A 322 28.85 3.99 -12.60
CA THR A 322 28.83 4.02 -14.07
C THR A 322 28.58 5.42 -14.61
N SER A 323 29.04 5.67 -15.83
CA SER A 323 28.75 6.88 -16.61
C SER A 323 28.09 6.48 -17.94
N TYR A 324 27.03 7.19 -18.31
CA TYR A 324 26.43 7.09 -19.64
C TYR A 324 27.24 7.92 -20.65
N THR A 325 27.54 7.34 -21.82
CA THR A 325 28.08 8.04 -22.99
C THR A 325 27.28 7.66 -24.23
N SER A 326 26.86 8.64 -25.04
CA SER A 326 26.18 8.41 -26.31
C SER A 326 27.09 7.68 -27.30
N GLY A 327 26.60 6.58 -27.88
CA GLY A 327 27.36 5.70 -28.77
C GLY A 327 27.26 4.21 -28.44
N SER A 328 27.74 3.36 -29.36
CA SER A 328 27.60 1.89 -29.36
C SER A 328 28.44 1.12 -28.32
N GLY A 329 28.86 1.74 -27.23
CA GLY A 329 29.77 1.16 -26.24
C GLY A 329 29.11 0.64 -24.95
N GLY A 330 29.93 0.31 -23.95
CA GLY A 330 29.47 -0.07 -22.61
C GLY A 330 29.08 -1.53 -22.44
N VAL A 331 28.65 -1.90 -21.23
CA VAL A 331 28.16 -3.25 -20.89
C VAL A 331 27.03 -3.62 -21.83
N CYS A 332 27.15 -4.74 -22.55
CA CYS A 332 26.12 -5.23 -23.46
C CYS A 332 25.57 -4.15 -24.44
N SER A 333 26.42 -3.21 -24.88
CA SER A 333 26.07 -2.08 -25.75
C SER A 333 25.01 -1.11 -25.18
N THR A 334 24.90 -0.98 -23.85
CA THR A 334 23.97 -0.07 -23.17
C THR A 334 24.37 1.41 -23.20
N GLY A 335 25.59 1.75 -23.60
CA GLY A 335 26.18 3.09 -23.41
C GLY A 335 26.66 3.36 -21.98
N TYR A 336 26.45 2.44 -21.02
CA TYR A 336 26.95 2.52 -19.65
C TYR A 336 28.28 1.78 -19.49
N SER A 337 29.30 2.46 -18.96
CA SER A 337 30.61 1.86 -18.64
C SER A 337 30.53 0.96 -17.40
N ALA A 338 31.14 -0.23 -17.43
CA ALA A 338 31.39 -0.95 -16.17
C ALA A 338 32.70 -0.45 -15.54
N PRO A 339 32.74 -0.19 -14.22
CA PRO A 339 33.98 0.14 -13.51
C PRO A 339 34.91 -1.07 -13.30
N TYR A 340 34.44 -2.28 -13.60
CA TYR A 340 35.18 -3.55 -13.47
C TYR A 340 34.69 -4.59 -14.50
N SER A 341 35.44 -5.67 -14.70
CA SER A 341 35.02 -6.78 -15.56
C SER A 341 33.83 -7.55 -14.97
N ILE A 342 32.85 -7.86 -15.82
CA ILE A 342 31.68 -8.69 -15.51
C ILE A 342 31.68 -9.87 -16.48
N SER A 343 31.69 -11.10 -15.98
CA SER A 343 31.83 -12.31 -16.80
C SER A 343 30.45 -12.84 -17.24
N ASP A 344 30.30 -13.07 -18.54
CA ASP A 344 29.03 -13.54 -19.16
C ASP A 344 27.77 -12.74 -18.69
N PRO A 345 27.73 -11.40 -18.90
CA PRO A 345 26.60 -10.59 -18.47
C PRO A 345 25.35 -10.79 -19.34
N GLN A 346 24.21 -11.03 -18.69
CA GLN A 346 22.87 -11.05 -19.28
C GLN A 346 22.05 -9.93 -18.66
N LEU A 347 21.48 -9.05 -19.48
CA LEU A 347 20.73 -7.88 -19.00
C LEU A 347 19.32 -8.26 -18.50
N GLU A 348 18.88 -7.57 -17.46
CA GLU A 348 17.51 -7.64 -16.93
C GLU A 348 16.80 -6.29 -17.11
N ILE A 349 17.42 -5.20 -16.61
CA ILE A 349 16.88 -3.84 -16.62
C ILE A 349 17.99 -2.86 -16.99
N VAL A 350 17.69 -1.90 -17.86
CA VAL A 350 18.54 -0.74 -18.18
C VAL A 350 17.71 0.52 -18.07
N ASN A 351 18.11 1.44 -17.20
CA ASN A 351 17.43 2.72 -16.97
C ASN A 351 18.27 3.87 -17.54
N TYR A 352 17.64 4.76 -18.30
CA TYR A 352 18.25 5.99 -18.81
C TYR A 352 17.62 7.19 -18.14
N TYR A 353 18.48 8.09 -17.65
CA TYR A 353 18.09 9.29 -16.93
C TYR A 353 18.57 10.54 -17.66
N ASP A 354 17.93 11.68 -17.37
CA ASP A 354 18.37 13.05 -17.70
C ASP A 354 18.49 13.42 -19.19
N THR A 355 18.45 12.47 -20.14
CA THR A 355 18.61 12.70 -21.59
C THR A 355 17.79 11.73 -22.44
N TYR A 356 17.54 12.08 -23.70
CA TYR A 356 16.92 11.22 -24.72
C TYR A 356 17.93 10.70 -25.77
N GLU A 357 19.24 10.92 -25.56
CA GLU A 357 20.29 10.49 -26.50
C GLU A 357 20.36 8.98 -26.73
N PHE A 358 19.86 8.17 -25.79
CA PHE A 358 19.86 6.70 -25.87
C PHE A 358 19.02 6.14 -27.03
N ILE A 359 18.10 6.94 -27.59
CA ILE A 359 17.18 6.53 -28.67
C ILE A 359 17.94 6.22 -29.98
N GLY A 360 19.24 6.54 -30.08
CA GLY A 360 20.11 6.24 -31.24
C GLY A 360 21.22 5.19 -31.03
N ASN A 361 21.26 4.47 -29.89
CA ASN A 361 22.31 3.49 -29.58
C ASN A 361 22.02 2.09 -30.16
N ASN A 362 22.90 1.09 -29.93
CA ASN A 362 22.68 -0.29 -30.42
C ASN A 362 21.39 -0.94 -29.87
N LEU A 363 20.89 -0.51 -28.71
CA LEU A 363 19.61 -0.97 -28.14
C LEU A 363 18.37 -0.27 -28.75
N THR A 364 18.51 0.58 -29.78
CA THR A 364 17.37 1.23 -30.46
C THR A 364 16.35 0.24 -31.01
N SER A 365 16.73 -1.00 -31.33
CA SER A 365 15.77 -2.04 -31.75
C SER A 365 14.79 -2.47 -30.65
N ALA A 366 15.12 -2.27 -29.38
CA ALA A 366 14.22 -2.43 -28.25
C ALA A 366 13.37 -1.17 -28.01
N MET A 367 13.89 0.01 -28.32
CA MET A 367 13.18 1.27 -28.11
C MET A 367 12.05 1.48 -29.14
N PRO A 368 10.90 2.04 -28.73
CA PRO A 368 9.87 2.47 -29.67
C PRO A 368 10.38 3.65 -30.51
N ALA A 369 9.97 3.71 -31.78
CA ALA A 369 10.29 4.82 -32.66
C ALA A 369 9.54 6.09 -32.20
N LEU A 370 10.26 7.03 -31.56
CA LEU A 370 9.68 8.24 -30.99
C LEU A 370 10.14 9.51 -31.70
N THR A 371 9.20 10.18 -32.37
CA THR A 371 9.39 11.56 -32.85
C THR A 371 9.07 12.54 -31.72
N ILE A 372 10.11 12.95 -30.98
CA ILE A 372 10.06 14.03 -29.98
C ILE A 372 10.67 15.32 -30.50
N GLY A 373 9.91 16.41 -30.41
CA GLY A 373 10.32 17.76 -30.80
C GLY A 373 11.43 18.31 -29.88
N GLN A 374 12.17 19.32 -30.35
CA GLN A 374 13.34 19.82 -29.60
C GLN A 374 12.98 20.41 -28.22
N GLU A 375 11.84 21.10 -28.08
CA GLU A 375 11.44 21.67 -26.79
C GLU A 375 11.17 20.59 -25.73
N GLN A 376 10.54 19.48 -26.13
CA GLN A 376 10.23 18.35 -25.24
C GLN A 376 11.49 17.65 -24.68
N ARG A 377 12.65 17.82 -25.33
CA ARG A 377 13.91 17.24 -24.89
C ARG A 377 14.54 17.98 -23.70
N GLN A 378 14.05 19.19 -23.37
CA GLN A 378 14.69 20.08 -22.39
C GLN A 378 14.24 19.85 -20.93
N HIS A 379 13.30 18.94 -20.69
CA HIS A 379 12.66 18.75 -19.37
C HIS A 379 12.96 17.37 -18.75
N ALA A 380 14.09 16.77 -19.14
CA ALA A 380 14.52 15.43 -18.74
C ALA A 380 15.29 15.34 -17.42
N ILE A 381 15.98 16.43 -17.02
CA ILE A 381 16.97 16.39 -15.93
C ILE A 381 16.31 16.02 -14.59
N GLY A 382 16.83 14.96 -13.96
CA GLY A 382 16.34 14.38 -12.72
C GLY A 382 15.41 13.17 -12.91
N TYR A 383 14.88 12.94 -14.12
CA TYR A 383 13.83 11.95 -14.38
C TYR A 383 14.33 10.74 -15.20
N LEU A 384 13.58 9.63 -15.09
CA LEU A 384 13.76 8.40 -15.88
C LEU A 384 13.17 8.61 -17.29
N THR A 385 14.00 8.99 -18.24
CA THR A 385 13.57 9.28 -19.62
C THR A 385 13.38 8.04 -20.47
N GLY A 386 14.04 6.92 -20.15
CA GLY A 386 13.85 5.68 -20.87
C GLY A 386 14.23 4.43 -20.06
N GLN A 387 13.71 3.29 -20.50
CA GLN A 387 13.97 2.00 -19.86
C GLN A 387 13.98 0.89 -20.91
N VAL A 388 14.90 -0.07 -20.78
CA VAL A 388 14.80 -1.39 -21.40
C VAL A 388 14.58 -2.43 -20.31
N VAL A 389 13.57 -3.26 -20.46
CA VAL A 389 13.32 -4.43 -19.58
C VAL A 389 13.30 -5.67 -20.45
N TYR A 390 14.01 -6.72 -20.04
CA TYR A 390 14.00 -7.99 -20.74
C TYR A 390 12.85 -8.87 -20.27
N ALA A 391 12.17 -9.53 -21.20
CA ALA A 391 11.12 -10.52 -20.92
C ALA A 391 11.71 -11.92 -20.71
N THR A 392 10.96 -12.81 -20.08
CA THR A 392 11.23 -14.26 -20.09
C THR A 392 11.45 -14.74 -21.53
N GLY A 393 12.59 -15.36 -21.82
CA GLY A 393 13.00 -15.74 -23.17
C GLY A 393 13.86 -14.71 -23.92
N GLY A 394 14.12 -13.54 -23.32
CA GLY A 394 15.14 -12.59 -23.77
C GLY A 394 14.68 -11.48 -24.73
N GLU A 395 13.37 -11.34 -24.99
CA GLU A 395 12.85 -10.22 -25.78
C GLU A 395 13.02 -8.89 -25.02
N ALA A 396 13.62 -7.89 -25.66
CA ALA A 396 13.86 -6.58 -25.07
C ALA A 396 12.68 -5.62 -25.33
N LEU A 397 12.09 -5.13 -24.24
CA LEU A 397 10.95 -4.21 -24.21
C LEU A 397 11.48 -2.81 -23.88
N GLY A 398 11.14 -1.81 -24.70
CA GLY A 398 11.61 -0.43 -24.51
C GLY A 398 10.47 0.51 -24.12
N THR A 399 10.72 1.41 -23.17
CA THR A 399 9.81 2.48 -22.76
C THR A 399 10.53 3.82 -22.83
N VAL A 400 9.86 4.86 -23.31
CA VAL A 400 10.33 6.26 -23.29
C VAL A 400 9.25 7.15 -22.71
N THR A 401 9.60 7.95 -21.70
CA THR A 401 8.68 8.85 -21.00
C THR A 401 9.10 10.30 -21.21
N VAL A 402 8.14 11.14 -21.64
CA VAL A 402 8.31 12.56 -21.92
C VAL A 402 7.64 13.38 -20.83
N TYR A 403 8.37 14.37 -20.33
CA TYR A 403 7.98 15.22 -19.21
C TYR A 403 7.75 16.67 -19.63
N ASP A 404 6.86 17.38 -18.95
CA ASP A 404 6.64 18.82 -19.13
C ASP A 404 7.55 19.67 -18.22
N ARG A 405 7.35 21.00 -18.21
CA ARG A 405 8.10 21.94 -17.34
C ARG A 405 7.79 21.76 -15.84
N LYS A 406 6.65 21.16 -15.53
CA LYS A 406 6.25 20.70 -14.19
C LYS A 406 6.72 19.26 -13.95
N GLY A 407 7.61 18.71 -14.77
CA GLY A 407 8.11 17.32 -14.72
C GLY A 407 7.03 16.23 -14.82
N GLN A 408 5.79 16.56 -15.17
CA GLN A 408 4.68 15.62 -15.19
C GLN A 408 4.78 14.79 -16.48
N ALA A 409 4.49 13.48 -16.39
CA ALA A 409 4.61 12.57 -17.54
C ALA A 409 3.47 12.80 -18.54
N VAL A 410 3.73 13.62 -19.56
CA VAL A 410 2.73 14.01 -20.58
C VAL A 410 2.62 13.01 -21.73
N ARG A 411 3.64 12.16 -21.94
CA ARG A 411 3.56 11.05 -22.90
C ARG A 411 4.49 9.90 -22.51
N THR A 412 3.98 8.68 -22.57
CA THR A 412 4.78 7.46 -22.44
C THR A 412 4.55 6.60 -23.68
N VAL A 413 5.62 6.24 -24.38
CA VAL A 413 5.55 5.29 -25.50
C VAL A 413 6.35 4.04 -25.14
N ARG A 414 5.75 2.88 -25.35
CA ARG A 414 6.35 1.57 -25.05
C ARG A 414 6.28 0.66 -26.27
N LYS A 415 7.37 -0.06 -26.53
CA LYS A 415 7.40 -1.25 -27.37
C LYS A 415 7.25 -2.47 -26.43
N GLY A 416 6.05 -3.04 -26.43
CA GLY A 416 5.71 -4.25 -25.69
C GLY A 416 6.14 -5.54 -26.41
N LEU A 417 5.76 -6.67 -25.81
CA LEU A 417 6.03 -8.01 -26.32
C LEU A 417 5.48 -8.18 -27.75
N GLY A 418 6.21 -8.86 -28.62
CA GLY A 418 5.81 -9.05 -30.02
C GLY A 418 5.88 -7.76 -30.87
N GLY A 419 6.41 -6.66 -30.33
CA GLY A 419 6.53 -5.38 -31.04
C GLY A 419 5.28 -4.51 -31.03
N HIS A 420 4.27 -4.81 -30.21
CA HIS A 420 3.11 -3.93 -30.01
C HIS A 420 3.57 -2.55 -29.51
N ILE A 421 3.08 -1.48 -30.13
CA ILE A 421 3.37 -0.10 -29.70
C ILE A 421 2.21 0.41 -28.87
N GLU A 422 2.49 0.79 -27.63
CA GLU A 422 1.57 1.46 -26.71
C GLU A 422 1.98 2.94 -26.60
N ASP A 423 1.07 3.87 -26.86
CA ASP A 423 1.29 5.32 -26.77
C ASP A 423 0.21 5.93 -25.86
N VAL A 424 0.64 6.44 -24.71
CA VAL A 424 -0.23 7.03 -23.68
C VAL A 424 0.14 8.49 -23.52
N SER A 425 -0.76 9.39 -23.93
CA SER A 425 -0.62 10.84 -23.73
C SER A 425 -1.54 11.30 -22.58
N THR A 426 -1.05 12.22 -21.75
CA THR A 426 -1.75 12.71 -20.56
C THR A 426 -1.71 14.23 -20.49
N GLU A 427 -2.88 14.84 -20.27
CA GLU A 427 -3.03 16.27 -20.01
C GLU A 427 -3.37 16.49 -18.53
N TYR A 428 -2.90 17.60 -17.96
CA TYR A 428 -3.06 17.92 -16.54
C TYR A 428 -3.75 19.27 -16.33
N THR A 429 -4.57 19.34 -15.28
CA THR A 429 -5.20 20.58 -14.82
C THR A 429 -4.15 21.60 -14.32
N PHE A 430 -4.60 22.83 -14.06
CA PHE A 430 -3.75 23.86 -13.43
C PHE A 430 -3.04 23.36 -12.16
N THR A 431 -3.79 22.65 -11.30
CA THR A 431 -3.36 22.03 -10.04
C THR A 431 -2.63 20.70 -10.18
N GLY A 432 -2.44 20.19 -11.40
CA GLY A 432 -1.69 18.96 -11.65
C GLY A 432 -2.48 17.65 -11.48
N ALA A 433 -3.80 17.70 -11.32
CA ALA A 433 -4.66 16.53 -11.48
C ALA A 433 -4.72 16.11 -12.96
N VAL A 434 -5.02 14.85 -13.27
CA VAL A 434 -5.18 14.40 -14.66
C VAL A 434 -6.48 14.97 -15.23
N ASP A 435 -6.39 15.74 -16.31
CA ASP A 435 -7.54 16.28 -17.03
C ASP A 435 -8.03 15.30 -18.11
N SER A 436 -7.10 14.79 -18.92
CA SER A 436 -7.39 13.83 -19.98
C SER A 436 -6.27 12.80 -20.15
N THR A 437 -6.61 11.62 -20.68
CA THR A 437 -5.66 10.60 -21.14
C THR A 437 -6.11 10.06 -22.50
N GLU A 438 -5.21 10.03 -23.48
CA GLU A 438 -5.40 9.31 -24.75
C GLU A 438 -4.43 8.15 -24.84
N VAL A 439 -4.98 6.94 -24.99
CA VAL A 439 -4.28 5.68 -25.20
C VAL A 439 -4.45 5.28 -26.65
N ARG A 440 -3.36 4.95 -27.33
CA ARG A 440 -3.35 4.29 -28.64
C ARG A 440 -2.48 3.04 -28.59
N VAL A 441 -2.93 1.94 -29.20
CA VAL A 441 -2.19 0.69 -29.26
C VAL A 441 -2.22 0.08 -30.65
N GLY A 442 -1.04 -0.17 -31.22
CA GLY A 442 -0.86 -0.93 -32.45
C GLY A 442 -1.03 -2.43 -32.20
N VAL A 443 -2.27 -2.92 -32.31
CA VAL A 443 -2.66 -4.32 -31.99
C VAL A 443 -2.27 -5.36 -33.05
N GLY A 444 -1.59 -4.95 -34.13
CA GLY A 444 -1.07 -5.86 -35.17
C GLY A 444 -2.07 -6.27 -36.27
N TYR A 445 -3.32 -5.84 -36.18
CA TYR A 445 -4.33 -5.98 -37.23
C TYR A 445 -5.24 -4.75 -37.26
N GLY A 446 -5.80 -4.42 -38.43
CA GLY A 446 -6.72 -3.28 -38.56
C GLY A 446 -6.03 -1.93 -38.39
N GLY A 447 -6.61 -1.07 -37.55
CA GLY A 447 -6.02 0.22 -37.17
C GLY A 447 -5.54 0.18 -35.72
N ASP A 448 -5.25 1.35 -35.14
CA ASP A 448 -4.93 1.40 -33.71
C ASP A 448 -6.20 1.20 -32.87
N PHE A 449 -6.08 0.42 -31.79
CA PHE A 449 -7.02 0.53 -30.67
C PHE A 449 -6.84 1.91 -30.03
N THR A 450 -7.93 2.60 -29.74
CA THR A 450 -7.90 3.93 -29.08
C THR A 450 -8.86 3.94 -27.90
N ALA A 451 -8.39 4.43 -26.75
CA ALA A 451 -9.23 4.77 -25.60
C ALA A 451 -8.94 6.21 -25.15
N LYS A 452 -9.98 7.01 -24.94
CA LYS A 452 -9.87 8.39 -24.46
C LYS A 452 -10.67 8.55 -23.18
N THR A 453 -10.01 8.99 -22.11
CA THR A 453 -10.65 9.31 -20.83
C THR A 453 -10.52 10.80 -20.58
N GLY A 454 -11.62 11.47 -20.26
CA GLY A 454 -11.62 12.85 -19.78
C GLY A 454 -12.24 12.93 -18.38
N TYR A 455 -11.74 13.83 -17.55
CA TYR A 455 -12.21 14.05 -16.20
C TYR A 455 -12.81 15.45 -16.04
N THR A 456 -13.61 15.65 -15.01
CA THR A 456 -14.07 16.98 -14.60
C THR A 456 -14.01 17.08 -13.09
N TYR A 457 -13.52 18.22 -12.60
CA TYR A 457 -13.36 18.50 -11.18
C TYR A 457 -14.18 19.73 -10.81
N ARG A 458 -14.61 19.79 -9.55
CA ARG A 458 -15.13 20.98 -8.87
C ARG A 458 -14.65 20.95 -7.44
N TYR A 459 -14.15 22.06 -6.90
CA TYR A 459 -13.63 22.13 -5.52
C TYR A 459 -12.60 21.02 -5.21
N GLY A 460 -11.81 20.62 -6.22
CA GLY A 460 -10.79 19.56 -6.14
C GLY A 460 -11.30 18.11 -6.16
N LYS A 461 -12.61 17.88 -6.07
CA LYS A 461 -13.22 16.54 -6.12
C LYS A 461 -13.61 16.19 -7.58
N LYS A 462 -13.40 14.94 -8.00
CA LYS A 462 -13.76 14.45 -9.37
C LYS A 462 -15.28 14.33 -9.44
N THR A 463 -15.94 15.10 -10.31
CA THR A 463 -17.41 15.07 -10.49
C THR A 463 -17.85 14.28 -11.72
N LYS A 464 -16.97 14.13 -12.73
CA LYS A 464 -17.25 13.35 -13.94
C LYS A 464 -16.01 12.59 -14.45
N MET A 465 -16.25 11.46 -15.08
CA MET A 465 -15.36 10.74 -15.99
C MET A 465 -16.14 10.43 -17.28
N SER A 466 -15.54 10.69 -18.44
CA SER A 466 -16.06 10.30 -19.76
C SER A 466 -15.04 9.39 -20.43
N LEU A 467 -15.42 8.16 -20.78
CA LEU A 467 -14.57 7.19 -21.47
C LEU A 467 -15.13 6.93 -22.89
N SER A 468 -14.27 6.96 -23.91
CA SER A 468 -14.58 6.63 -25.30
C SER A 468 -13.59 5.60 -25.84
N VAL A 469 -14.07 4.57 -26.54
CA VAL A 469 -13.26 3.44 -27.03
C VAL A 469 -13.59 3.11 -28.50
N SER A 470 -12.57 2.92 -29.34
CA SER A 470 -12.69 2.50 -30.74
C SER A 470 -11.54 1.62 -31.22
N HIS A 471 -11.81 0.77 -32.22
CA HIS A 471 -10.79 0.12 -33.04
C HIS A 471 -11.27 0.06 -34.49
N GLY A 472 -10.66 0.89 -35.35
CA GLY A 472 -10.96 0.99 -36.78
C GLY A 472 -12.37 1.50 -37.18
N GLY A 473 -13.32 1.60 -36.24
CA GLY A 473 -14.72 2.01 -36.47
C GLY A 473 -15.23 3.07 -35.48
N THR A 474 -16.55 3.24 -35.40
CA THR A 474 -17.20 4.29 -34.60
C THR A 474 -16.99 4.12 -33.09
N ALA A 475 -16.44 5.14 -32.44
CA ALA A 475 -16.19 5.14 -31.00
C ALA A 475 -17.47 5.02 -30.16
N GLN A 476 -17.39 4.18 -29.13
CA GLN A 476 -18.44 3.99 -28.14
C GLN A 476 -18.05 4.70 -26.85
N SER A 477 -18.93 5.57 -26.35
CA SER A 477 -18.66 6.38 -25.15
C SER A 477 -19.62 6.07 -24.01
N ARG A 478 -19.14 6.22 -22.77
CA ARG A 478 -19.94 6.23 -21.54
C ARG A 478 -19.41 7.23 -20.52
N ASP A 479 -20.34 7.85 -19.81
CA ASP A 479 -20.09 8.75 -18.69
C ASP A 479 -20.26 8.05 -17.34
N THR A 480 -19.47 8.43 -16.34
CA THR A 480 -19.71 8.18 -14.92
C THR A 480 -19.63 9.50 -14.17
N GLU A 481 -20.69 9.83 -13.43
CA GLU A 481 -20.74 10.99 -12.55
C GLU A 481 -20.52 10.58 -11.09
N TYR A 482 -19.99 11.49 -10.28
CA TYR A 482 -19.65 11.26 -8.88
C TYR A 482 -20.21 12.40 -8.02
N SER A 483 -20.89 12.05 -6.93
CA SER A 483 -21.43 13.02 -5.96
C SER A 483 -20.92 12.70 -4.56
N TYR A 484 -20.76 13.74 -3.75
CA TYR A 484 -20.18 13.66 -2.40
C TYR A 484 -21.20 14.12 -1.35
N ASP A 485 -21.05 13.67 -0.11
CA ASP A 485 -21.79 14.23 1.02
C ASP A 485 -21.21 15.59 1.46
N ALA A 486 -21.89 16.26 2.39
CA ALA A 486 -21.52 17.60 2.83
C ALA A 486 -20.17 17.69 3.57
N ILE A 487 -19.58 16.55 3.98
CA ILE A 487 -18.23 16.48 4.55
C ILE A 487 -17.19 15.89 3.56
N GLY A 488 -17.57 15.69 2.30
CA GLY A 488 -16.66 15.35 1.19
C GLY A 488 -16.43 13.86 0.96
N ARG A 489 -17.17 12.96 1.62
CA ARG A 489 -17.12 11.51 1.38
C ARG A 489 -17.93 11.15 0.12
N LEU A 490 -17.56 10.10 -0.60
CA LEU A 490 -18.27 9.70 -1.82
C LEU A 490 -19.67 9.18 -1.47
N SER A 491 -20.72 9.85 -1.94
CA SER A 491 -22.11 9.44 -1.69
C SER A 491 -22.68 8.59 -2.82
N THR A 492 -22.49 8.98 -4.10
CA THR A 492 -23.00 8.20 -5.24
C THR A 492 -22.07 8.22 -6.45
N LYS A 493 -22.21 7.20 -7.30
CA LYS A 493 -21.69 7.11 -8.67
C LYS A 493 -22.84 6.84 -9.65
N GLY A 494 -23.06 7.74 -10.61
CA GLY A 494 -24.05 7.56 -11.68
C GLY A 494 -23.40 7.05 -12.96
N ARG A 495 -23.49 5.73 -13.21
CA ARG A 495 -22.89 5.05 -14.37
C ARG A 495 -23.87 5.05 -15.55
N GLN A 496 -23.49 5.63 -16.69
CA GLN A 496 -24.36 5.69 -17.86
C GLN A 496 -24.56 4.29 -18.46
N THR A 497 -25.82 3.86 -18.60
CA THR A 497 -26.17 2.55 -19.17
C THR A 497 -26.41 2.68 -20.67
N ILE A 498 -27.35 3.55 -21.05
CA ILE A 498 -27.64 3.98 -22.41
C ILE A 498 -27.71 5.52 -22.46
N ARG A 499 -27.89 6.11 -23.65
CA ARG A 499 -28.10 7.55 -23.81
C ARG A 499 -29.23 8.02 -22.88
N ASN A 500 -28.95 9.03 -22.06
CA ASN A 500 -29.88 9.63 -21.08
C ASN A 500 -30.41 8.66 -19.98
N SER A 501 -29.70 7.58 -19.67
CA SER A 501 -30.03 6.70 -18.52
C SER A 501 -28.79 6.33 -17.71
N LYS A 502 -28.95 6.19 -16.39
CA LYS A 502 -27.87 5.86 -15.44
C LYS A 502 -28.33 4.78 -14.47
N SER A 503 -27.42 3.89 -14.12
CA SER A 503 -27.52 3.04 -12.92
C SER A 503 -26.66 3.69 -11.83
N TYR A 504 -27.18 3.78 -10.60
CA TYR A 504 -26.46 4.37 -9.48
C TYR A 504 -25.80 3.29 -8.62
N CYS A 505 -24.64 3.61 -8.08
CA CYS A 505 -24.07 2.99 -6.89
C CYS A 505 -24.05 4.04 -5.77
N SER A 506 -24.59 3.71 -4.61
CA SER A 506 -24.72 4.59 -3.45
C SER A 506 -23.98 4.01 -2.26
N TYR A 507 -23.42 4.88 -1.43
CA TYR A 507 -22.61 4.53 -0.26
C TYR A 507 -23.18 5.24 0.97
N THR A 508 -23.21 4.55 2.11
CA THR A 508 -23.53 5.16 3.42
C THR A 508 -22.45 4.79 4.43
N TYR A 509 -22.29 5.63 5.45
CA TYR A 509 -21.22 5.54 6.44
C TYR A 509 -21.77 5.65 7.86
N ASP A 510 -21.02 5.18 8.84
CA ASP A 510 -21.28 5.45 10.26
C ASP A 510 -20.63 6.77 10.71
N VAL A 511 -20.61 6.97 12.03
CA VAL A 511 -19.97 8.10 12.71
C VAL A 511 -18.46 8.14 12.48
N HIS A 512 -17.77 6.99 12.43
CA HIS A 512 -16.33 6.88 12.14
C HIS A 512 -15.98 7.07 10.66
N GLY A 513 -16.98 7.14 9.78
CA GLY A 513 -16.76 7.09 8.33
C GLY A 513 -16.49 5.67 7.80
N TRP A 514 -16.72 4.64 8.61
CA TRP A 514 -16.71 3.26 8.16
C TRP A 514 -17.94 2.99 7.29
N LEU A 515 -17.77 2.15 6.27
CA LEU A 515 -18.82 1.90 5.29
C LEU A 515 -19.95 1.07 5.92
N LYS A 516 -21.19 1.54 5.82
CA LYS A 516 -22.40 0.87 6.34
C LYS A 516 -23.27 0.25 5.27
N SER A 517 -23.24 0.76 4.03
CA SER A 517 -23.85 0.06 2.90
C SER A 517 -23.21 0.42 1.56
N VAL A 518 -23.28 -0.54 0.63
CA VAL A 518 -23.04 -0.35 -0.80
C VAL A 518 -24.30 -0.80 -1.51
N SER A 519 -24.96 0.08 -2.26
CA SER A 519 -26.20 -0.25 -2.97
C SER A 519 -26.11 0.19 -4.43
N SER A 520 -26.15 -0.77 -5.34
CA SER A 520 -26.19 -0.57 -6.78
C SER A 520 -27.57 -0.93 -7.35
N GLY A 521 -27.79 -0.65 -8.64
CA GLY A 521 -28.98 -1.11 -9.34
C GLY A 521 -29.15 -2.64 -9.40
N GLY A 522 -28.09 -3.42 -9.17
CA GLY A 522 -28.12 -4.90 -9.22
C GLY A 522 -27.93 -5.59 -7.86
N PHE A 523 -27.15 -5.00 -6.97
CA PHE A 523 -26.64 -5.62 -5.75
C PHE A 523 -26.65 -4.64 -4.58
N ARG A 524 -27.04 -5.08 -3.38
CA ARG A 524 -26.89 -4.33 -2.13
C ARG A 524 -26.15 -5.15 -1.08
N GLU A 525 -25.28 -4.50 -0.34
CA GLU A 525 -24.60 -4.95 0.87
C GLU A 525 -24.86 -3.98 2.03
N ASP A 526 -25.12 -4.49 3.22
CA ASP A 526 -25.11 -3.77 4.50
C ASP A 526 -24.02 -4.36 5.41
N LEU A 527 -23.28 -3.50 6.10
CA LEU A 527 -22.21 -3.84 7.03
C LEU A 527 -22.54 -3.38 8.45
N TYR A 528 -22.10 -4.16 9.44
CA TYR A 528 -22.33 -3.91 10.87
C TYR A 528 -21.04 -4.05 11.68
N TYR A 529 -20.94 -3.29 12.76
CA TYR A 529 -19.76 -3.23 13.63
C TYR A 529 -20.19 -3.40 15.09
N ALA A 530 -20.27 -2.31 15.87
CA ALA A 530 -20.82 -2.33 17.22
C ALA A 530 -22.33 -2.62 17.23
N ASP A 531 -23.03 -2.38 16.11
CA ASP A 531 -24.45 -2.64 15.91
C ASP A 531 -24.76 -4.05 15.31
N GLY A 532 -23.85 -5.00 15.49
CA GLY A 532 -23.95 -6.37 14.92
C GLY A 532 -25.18 -7.17 15.34
N LEU A 533 -25.63 -8.07 14.46
CA LEU A 533 -26.90 -8.82 14.63
C LEU A 533 -26.78 -10.07 15.54
N ASP A 534 -25.56 -10.54 15.80
CA ASP A 534 -25.26 -11.71 16.67
C ASP A 534 -24.23 -11.36 17.75
N SER A 535 -23.21 -10.58 17.41
CA SER A 535 -22.21 -10.06 18.34
C SER A 535 -21.73 -8.68 17.88
N ALA A 536 -21.33 -7.81 18.82
CA ALA A 536 -20.81 -6.49 18.51
C ALA A 536 -19.27 -6.51 18.38
N CYS A 537 -18.72 -5.74 17.44
CA CYS A 537 -17.27 -5.51 17.29
C CYS A 537 -17.00 -4.01 17.29
N HIS A 538 -16.14 -3.56 18.20
CA HIS A 538 -15.90 -2.14 18.47
C HIS A 538 -14.56 -1.65 17.94
N ASN A 539 -13.61 -2.56 17.71
CA ASN A 539 -12.26 -2.34 17.15
C ASN A 539 -12.20 -2.33 15.60
N GLY A 540 -13.30 -1.97 14.93
CA GLY A 540 -13.35 -1.89 13.47
C GLY A 540 -13.37 -3.23 12.72
N ASN A 541 -13.51 -4.37 13.41
CA ASN A 541 -13.92 -5.60 12.72
C ASN A 541 -15.41 -5.53 12.32
N ILE A 542 -15.72 -6.04 11.13
CA ILE A 542 -17.11 -6.20 10.68
C ILE A 542 -17.71 -7.40 11.43
N SER A 543 -18.78 -7.18 12.18
CA SER A 543 -19.46 -8.23 12.95
C SER A 543 -20.50 -8.99 12.14
N THR A 544 -21.21 -8.28 11.27
CA THR A 544 -22.18 -8.87 10.33
C THR A 544 -22.01 -8.23 8.96
N VAL A 545 -21.99 -9.05 7.92
CA VAL A 545 -22.15 -8.63 6.53
C VAL A 545 -23.38 -9.31 5.96
N ARG A 546 -24.28 -8.56 5.33
CA ARG A 546 -25.44 -9.13 4.62
C ARG A 546 -25.62 -8.48 3.27
N TRP A 547 -26.04 -9.24 2.28
CA TRP A 547 -26.21 -8.79 0.91
C TRP A 547 -27.44 -9.41 0.24
N LYS A 548 -27.83 -8.83 -0.89
CA LYS A 548 -28.84 -9.37 -1.79
C LYS A 548 -28.61 -8.93 -3.24
N ALA A 549 -28.88 -9.82 -4.18
CA ALA A 549 -29.04 -9.47 -5.59
C ALA A 549 -30.44 -8.89 -5.85
N ARG A 550 -30.64 -8.20 -6.99
CA ARG A 550 -31.91 -7.54 -7.41
C ARG A 550 -33.13 -8.46 -7.30
N ASN A 551 -32.93 -9.76 -7.58
CA ASN A 551 -33.99 -10.76 -7.65
C ASN A 551 -34.01 -11.71 -6.44
N ASP A 552 -33.18 -11.48 -5.41
CA ASP A 552 -33.21 -12.28 -4.18
C ASP A 552 -34.41 -11.87 -3.31
N SER A 553 -35.16 -12.86 -2.83
CA SER A 553 -36.32 -12.64 -1.95
C SER A 553 -35.94 -12.34 -0.50
N GLU A 554 -34.75 -12.73 -0.07
CA GLU A 554 -34.21 -12.54 1.29
C GLU A 554 -32.78 -12.01 1.23
N TYR A 555 -32.32 -11.34 2.29
CA TYR A 555 -30.88 -11.18 2.52
C TYR A 555 -30.22 -12.54 2.73
N LYS A 556 -28.97 -12.63 2.28
CA LYS A 556 -27.99 -13.67 2.60
C LYS A 556 -26.85 -12.99 3.35
N GLY A 557 -26.15 -13.66 4.24
CA GLY A 557 -25.11 -12.98 5.02
C GLY A 557 -24.31 -13.88 5.92
N TYR A 558 -23.33 -13.27 6.60
CA TYR A 558 -22.49 -13.89 7.60
C TYR A 558 -22.52 -13.10 8.90
N ASN A 559 -22.72 -13.80 10.02
CA ASN A 559 -22.29 -13.35 11.34
C ASN A 559 -20.86 -13.87 11.57
N LEU A 560 -19.95 -12.94 11.86
CA LEU A 560 -18.50 -13.17 11.82
C LEU A 560 -17.93 -13.20 13.24
N ARG A 561 -16.97 -14.10 13.49
CA ARG A 561 -16.31 -14.22 14.80
C ARG A 561 -14.80 -14.34 14.64
N TYR A 562 -14.10 -13.61 15.50
CA TYR A 562 -12.64 -13.44 15.45
C TYR A 562 -12.00 -13.88 16.76
N ASP A 563 -10.82 -14.50 16.67
CA ASP A 563 -10.07 -14.95 17.84
C ASP A 563 -9.34 -13.79 18.56
N GLY A 564 -8.50 -14.11 19.55
CA GLY A 564 -7.74 -13.11 20.30
C GLY A 564 -6.70 -12.33 19.48
N CYS A 565 -6.39 -12.77 18.25
CA CYS A 565 -5.46 -12.11 17.32
C CYS A 565 -6.19 -11.43 16.15
N ASN A 566 -7.49 -11.16 16.28
CA ASN A 566 -8.33 -10.60 15.22
C ASN A 566 -8.40 -11.47 13.94
N ARG A 567 -8.12 -12.78 14.02
CA ARG A 567 -8.22 -13.74 12.89
C ARG A 567 -9.65 -14.30 12.81
N LEU A 568 -10.24 -14.33 11.62
CA LEU A 568 -11.59 -14.83 11.38
C LEU A 568 -11.60 -16.36 11.57
N TYR A 569 -12.26 -16.88 12.62
CA TYR A 569 -12.33 -18.33 12.84
C TYR A 569 -13.68 -18.92 12.46
N LEU A 570 -14.75 -18.11 12.37
CA LEU A 570 -16.07 -18.55 11.95
C LEU A 570 -16.82 -17.45 11.18
N ALA A 571 -17.32 -17.81 10.01
CA ALA A 571 -18.36 -17.09 9.29
C ALA A 571 -19.63 -17.96 9.27
N LEU A 572 -20.58 -17.63 10.15
CA LEU A 572 -21.86 -18.32 10.25
C LEU A 572 -22.83 -17.73 9.24
N PHE A 573 -23.13 -18.48 8.19
CA PHE A 573 -24.06 -18.07 7.14
C PHE A 573 -25.49 -17.94 7.71
N GLY A 574 -26.34 -17.16 7.05
CA GLY A 574 -27.78 -17.22 7.23
C GLY A 574 -28.57 -16.47 6.16
N THR A 575 -29.89 -16.62 6.18
CA THR A 575 -30.82 -15.81 5.38
C THR A 575 -31.92 -15.15 6.21
N GLY A 576 -32.62 -14.20 5.58
CA GLY A 576 -33.58 -13.30 6.23
C GLY A 576 -32.88 -12.11 6.90
N ASP A 577 -33.65 -11.09 7.31
CA ASP A 577 -33.11 -9.81 7.80
C ASP A 577 -32.15 -9.96 9.01
N ASN A 578 -32.38 -10.99 9.83
CA ASN A 578 -31.61 -11.31 11.05
C ASN A 578 -30.65 -12.52 10.89
N LEU A 579 -30.47 -13.04 9.66
CA LEU A 579 -29.60 -14.19 9.36
C LEU A 579 -29.89 -15.42 10.26
N THR A 580 -31.17 -15.73 10.45
CA THR A 580 -31.65 -16.88 11.25
C THR A 580 -32.05 -18.08 10.40
N GLY A 581 -32.43 -17.88 9.13
CA GLY A 581 -32.71 -18.96 8.19
C GLY A 581 -31.44 -19.64 7.67
N ASN A 582 -31.56 -20.90 7.21
CA ASN A 582 -30.56 -21.59 6.37
C ASN A 582 -29.10 -21.59 6.90
N ARG A 583 -28.92 -21.56 8.23
CA ARG A 583 -27.63 -21.36 8.94
C ARG A 583 -26.51 -22.38 8.72
N ASN A 584 -26.70 -23.36 7.83
CA ASN A 584 -25.72 -24.39 7.50
C ASN A 584 -25.40 -24.47 6.01
N TYR A 585 -25.87 -23.50 5.20
CA TYR A 585 -25.72 -23.59 3.74
C TYR A 585 -24.32 -23.25 3.24
N PHE A 586 -23.70 -22.17 3.73
CA PHE A 586 -22.41 -21.67 3.23
C PHE A 586 -21.43 -21.26 4.35
N ASN A 587 -21.51 -21.91 5.52
CA ASN A 587 -20.59 -21.63 6.63
C ASN A 587 -19.13 -21.86 6.22
N GLU A 588 -18.22 -21.03 6.74
CA GLU A 588 -16.78 -21.24 6.66
C GLU A 588 -16.17 -21.16 8.06
N GLN A 589 -15.36 -22.15 8.45
CA GLN A 589 -14.73 -22.24 9.77
C GLN A 589 -13.25 -22.63 9.65
N ALA A 590 -12.38 -21.85 10.28
CA ALA A 590 -10.92 -22.05 10.25
C ALA A 590 -10.35 -22.31 11.66
N GLU A 591 -9.36 -23.20 11.75
CA GLU A 591 -8.61 -23.48 12.98
C GLU A 591 -7.11 -23.23 12.73
N TYR A 592 -6.48 -22.34 13.51
CA TYR A 592 -5.12 -21.84 13.26
C TYR A 592 -4.05 -22.48 14.17
N ASP A 593 -2.79 -22.45 13.72
CA ASP A 593 -1.62 -22.53 14.61
C ASP A 593 -1.22 -21.14 15.18
N CYS A 594 -0.10 -21.08 15.87
CA CYS A 594 0.45 -19.85 16.44
C CYS A 594 1.03 -18.88 15.39
N ASN A 595 1.58 -19.37 14.27
CA ASN A 595 2.00 -18.54 13.13
C ASN A 595 0.83 -18.15 12.21
N GLY A 596 -0.39 -18.62 12.48
CA GLY A 596 -1.57 -18.36 11.65
C GLY A 596 -1.71 -19.27 10.43
N ASN A 597 -0.97 -20.37 10.30
CA ASN A 597 -1.29 -21.37 9.29
C ASN A 597 -2.65 -22.02 9.63
N ILE A 598 -3.50 -22.21 8.62
CA ILE A 598 -4.79 -22.91 8.75
C ILE A 598 -4.52 -24.41 8.86
N LYS A 599 -4.78 -25.02 10.02
CA LYS A 599 -4.68 -26.49 10.23
C LYS A 599 -5.94 -27.23 9.80
N ARG A 600 -7.08 -26.54 9.83
CA ARG A 600 -8.38 -27.05 9.37
C ARG A 600 -9.19 -25.95 8.72
N LEU A 601 -9.77 -26.23 7.55
CA LEU A 601 -10.78 -25.39 6.91
C LEU A 601 -12.03 -26.23 6.64
N ARG A 602 -13.16 -25.84 7.22
CA ARG A 602 -14.47 -26.46 6.99
C ARG A 602 -15.36 -25.52 6.21
N ARG A 603 -15.98 -26.03 5.15
CA ARG A 603 -16.95 -25.28 4.34
C ARG A 603 -18.23 -26.07 4.17
N CYS A 604 -19.37 -25.39 4.27
CA CYS A 604 -20.66 -25.95 3.87
C CYS A 604 -21.06 -25.47 2.47
N GLY A 605 -21.85 -26.26 1.75
CA GLY A 605 -22.36 -25.95 0.42
C GLY A 605 -23.46 -26.93 0.00
N LEU A 606 -23.86 -26.85 -1.27
CA LEU A 606 -24.76 -27.79 -1.92
C LEU A 606 -24.01 -29.11 -2.18
N GLN A 607 -24.42 -30.18 -1.51
CA GLN A 607 -23.84 -31.52 -1.64
C GLN A 607 -24.38 -32.27 -2.86
N ASP A 608 -25.67 -32.09 -3.17
CA ASP A 608 -26.34 -32.76 -4.29
C ASP A 608 -27.17 -31.74 -5.10
N ALA A 609 -26.71 -31.45 -6.31
CA ALA A 609 -27.36 -30.53 -7.23
C ALA A 609 -28.70 -31.03 -7.81
N MET A 610 -29.01 -32.34 -7.72
CA MET A 610 -30.30 -32.90 -8.14
C MET A 610 -31.35 -32.89 -7.01
N HIS A 611 -30.93 -33.01 -5.76
CA HIS A 611 -31.85 -33.13 -4.62
C HIS A 611 -31.82 -31.95 -3.63
N GLY A 612 -30.96 -30.95 -3.82
CA GLY A 612 -30.98 -29.68 -3.06
C GLY A 612 -30.44 -29.77 -1.63
N GLY A 613 -29.72 -30.84 -1.29
CA GLY A 613 -29.19 -31.06 0.06
C GLY A 613 -28.00 -30.14 0.36
N PHE A 614 -28.11 -29.30 1.39
CA PHE A 614 -27.01 -28.47 1.91
C PHE A 614 -26.35 -29.12 3.13
N GLY A 615 -25.03 -29.09 3.18
CA GLY A 615 -24.24 -29.69 4.26
C GLY A 615 -22.75 -29.41 4.10
N LEU A 616 -21.91 -30.17 4.80
CA LEU A 616 -20.45 -30.04 4.71
C LEU A 616 -19.96 -30.45 3.32
N VAL A 617 -19.18 -29.61 2.66
CA VAL A 617 -18.58 -29.87 1.33
C VAL A 617 -17.06 -29.97 1.38
N ASP A 618 -16.43 -29.41 2.42
CA ASP A 618 -15.02 -29.64 2.73
C ASP A 618 -14.82 -29.79 4.25
N ASP A 619 -13.93 -30.71 4.65
CA ASP A 619 -13.30 -30.78 5.96
C ASP A 619 -11.79 -30.89 5.80
N LEU A 620 -11.18 -29.87 5.17
CA LEU A 620 -9.77 -29.85 4.85
C LEU A 620 -8.93 -29.88 6.11
N ARG A 621 -7.89 -30.70 6.08
CA ARG A 621 -6.88 -30.87 7.11
C ARG A 621 -5.52 -30.67 6.47
N MET A 622 -4.71 -29.83 7.09
CA MET A 622 -3.48 -29.32 6.49
C MET A 622 -2.31 -29.59 7.43
N THR A 623 -1.28 -30.25 6.91
CA THR A 623 -0.03 -30.52 7.62
C THR A 623 1.07 -29.58 7.13
N TYR A 624 2.05 -29.29 7.98
CA TYR A 624 3.06 -28.28 7.71
C TYR A 624 4.48 -28.75 8.05
N GLU A 625 5.43 -28.46 7.15
CA GLU A 625 6.86 -28.47 7.44
C GLU A 625 7.30 -27.02 7.67
N GLY A 626 7.49 -26.64 8.93
CA GLY A 626 7.65 -25.24 9.30
C GLY A 626 6.40 -24.43 8.91
N ASN A 627 6.58 -23.46 8.00
CA ASN A 627 5.48 -22.67 7.43
C ASN A 627 5.06 -23.13 6.02
N GLN A 628 5.62 -24.22 5.48
CA GLN A 628 5.25 -24.77 4.17
C GLN A 628 4.13 -25.81 4.31
N LEU A 629 3.10 -25.74 3.46
CA LEU A 629 1.98 -26.68 3.47
C LEU A 629 2.47 -28.00 2.87
N ALA A 630 2.71 -29.02 3.69
CA ALA A 630 3.30 -30.28 3.26
C ALA A 630 2.27 -31.22 2.63
N SER A 631 1.07 -31.28 3.20
CA SER A 631 -0.04 -32.04 2.62
C SER A 631 -1.41 -31.44 2.93
N VAL A 632 -2.37 -31.77 2.08
CA VAL A 632 -3.81 -31.56 2.32
C VAL A 632 -4.52 -32.90 2.24
N PHE A 633 -5.43 -33.17 3.18
CA PHE A 633 -6.43 -34.23 3.06
C PHE A 633 -7.82 -33.67 3.38
N ASP A 634 -8.85 -34.24 2.77
CA ASP A 634 -10.26 -33.89 3.04
C ASP A 634 -10.98 -35.11 3.61
N ASN A 635 -11.83 -34.92 4.63
CA ASN A 635 -12.71 -35.99 5.12
C ASN A 635 -14.05 -36.05 4.36
N VAL A 636 -14.34 -35.08 3.49
CA VAL A 636 -15.50 -35.04 2.62
C VAL A 636 -15.13 -35.62 1.24
N TRP A 637 -16.12 -36.17 0.54
CA TRP A 637 -15.96 -36.68 -0.82
C TRP A 637 -16.30 -35.57 -1.83
N ARG A 638 -15.43 -35.37 -2.82
CA ARG A 638 -15.62 -34.40 -3.90
C ARG A 638 -17.03 -34.39 -4.51
N LEU A 639 -17.47 -33.21 -4.90
CA LEU A 639 -18.81 -32.99 -5.43
C LEU A 639 -18.95 -33.48 -6.88
N PRO A 640 -20.09 -34.10 -7.25
CA PRO A 640 -20.26 -34.74 -8.55
C PRO A 640 -20.70 -33.80 -9.68
N TYR A 641 -20.79 -32.48 -9.43
CA TYR A 641 -21.31 -31.50 -10.39
C TYR A 641 -20.23 -30.50 -10.86
N ALA A 642 -20.35 -30.07 -12.12
CA ALA A 642 -19.39 -29.16 -12.72
C ALA A 642 -19.38 -27.79 -12.04
N GLY A 643 -18.18 -27.23 -11.85
CA GLY A 643 -17.95 -25.87 -11.35
C GLY A 643 -18.29 -25.65 -9.87
N ALA A 644 -18.38 -26.72 -9.09
CA ALA A 644 -18.12 -26.64 -7.65
C ALA A 644 -16.67 -26.14 -7.38
N THR A 645 -16.42 -25.53 -6.21
CA THR A 645 -15.08 -25.10 -5.79
C THR A 645 -14.68 -25.69 -4.43
N ASP A 646 -15.23 -26.87 -4.13
CA ASP A 646 -14.72 -27.82 -3.16
C ASP A 646 -13.32 -28.30 -3.57
N PHE A 647 -12.66 -29.00 -2.66
CA PHE A 647 -11.44 -29.72 -2.92
C PHE A 647 -11.74 -31.00 -3.73
N ASP A 648 -11.36 -31.04 -5.02
CA ASP A 648 -11.54 -32.19 -5.92
C ASP A 648 -10.58 -33.36 -5.60
N GLY A 649 -10.70 -33.87 -4.38
CA GLY A 649 -9.96 -34.99 -3.82
C GLY A 649 -10.83 -36.22 -3.55
N VAL A 650 -10.16 -37.34 -3.34
CA VAL A 650 -10.74 -38.57 -2.78
C VAL A 650 -10.76 -38.42 -1.26
N ALA A 651 -11.91 -38.67 -0.62
CA ALA A 651 -12.02 -38.54 0.84
C ALA A 651 -11.02 -39.45 1.57
N GLY A 652 -10.34 -38.91 2.58
CA GLY A 652 -9.32 -39.61 3.37
C GLY A 652 -7.99 -39.84 2.63
N GLN A 653 -7.84 -39.40 1.37
CA GLN A 653 -6.57 -39.43 0.68
C GLN A 653 -5.74 -38.18 1.01
N GLU A 654 -4.46 -38.39 1.28
CA GLU A 654 -3.47 -37.34 1.46
C GLU A 654 -2.84 -36.93 0.12
N TYR A 655 -2.74 -35.62 -0.11
CA TYR A 655 -2.17 -35.02 -1.30
C TYR A 655 -0.94 -34.20 -0.92
N PRO A 656 0.29 -34.63 -1.27
CA PRO A 656 1.51 -33.91 -0.94
C PRO A 656 1.75 -32.70 -1.85
N LEU A 657 2.46 -31.73 -1.31
CA LEU A 657 2.98 -30.55 -1.99
C LEU A 657 4.49 -30.45 -1.74
N THR A 658 5.24 -29.87 -2.66
CA THR A 658 6.71 -29.72 -2.53
C THR A 658 7.15 -28.31 -2.87
N TYR A 659 8.25 -27.83 -2.28
CA TYR A 659 8.79 -26.50 -2.49
C TYR A 659 10.26 -26.54 -2.98
N ASN A 660 10.71 -25.47 -3.64
CA ASN A 660 12.13 -25.26 -3.93
C ASN A 660 12.84 -24.53 -2.77
N ASP A 661 14.16 -24.47 -2.86
CA ASP A 661 15.04 -23.76 -1.91
C ASP A 661 14.76 -22.25 -1.81
N ALA A 662 13.93 -21.65 -2.67
CA ALA A 662 13.48 -20.26 -2.56
C ALA A 662 12.12 -20.11 -1.84
N GLY A 663 11.58 -21.20 -1.29
CA GLY A 663 10.28 -21.21 -0.62
C GLY A 663 9.08 -21.16 -1.58
N SER A 664 9.23 -21.71 -2.79
CA SER A 664 8.21 -21.63 -3.85
C SER A 664 7.67 -22.99 -4.22
N LEU A 665 6.35 -23.09 -4.34
CA LEU A 665 5.64 -24.34 -4.64
C LEU A 665 6.09 -24.92 -6.00
N THR A 666 6.64 -26.14 -6.00
CA THR A 666 7.12 -26.84 -7.20
C THR A 666 6.21 -27.96 -7.67
N SER A 667 5.38 -28.54 -6.79
CA SER A 667 4.34 -29.49 -7.18
C SER A 667 3.19 -29.47 -6.18
N ASP A 668 1.99 -29.78 -6.65
CA ASP A 668 0.78 -29.82 -5.82
C ASP A 668 -0.12 -30.95 -6.32
N ALA A 669 -0.08 -32.08 -5.61
CA ALA A 669 -0.86 -33.26 -5.99
C ALA A 669 -2.37 -33.03 -5.87
N SER A 670 -2.83 -32.10 -5.02
CA SER A 670 -4.26 -31.85 -4.81
C SER A 670 -4.93 -31.23 -6.04
N ARG A 671 -4.21 -30.34 -6.73
CA ARG A 671 -4.63 -29.74 -8.00
C ARG A 671 -4.01 -30.43 -9.23
N ARG A 672 -3.42 -31.61 -9.03
CA ARG A 672 -2.78 -32.42 -10.09
C ARG A 672 -1.70 -31.67 -10.86
N ILE A 673 -1.02 -30.73 -10.19
CA ILE A 673 0.13 -30.00 -10.73
C ILE A 673 1.36 -30.87 -10.54
N ALA A 674 1.83 -31.47 -11.63
CA ALA A 674 3.01 -32.30 -11.66
C ALA A 674 4.28 -31.50 -11.37
N ARG A 675 4.41 -30.32 -11.99
CA ARG A 675 5.59 -29.47 -11.84
C ARG A 675 5.31 -28.00 -12.12
N ILE A 676 5.93 -27.12 -11.34
CA ILE A 676 6.10 -25.69 -11.60
C ILE A 676 7.59 -25.41 -11.81
N ASP A 677 7.94 -24.72 -12.89
CA ASP A 677 9.28 -24.22 -13.18
C ASP A 677 9.29 -22.69 -13.08
N TYR A 678 10.37 -22.12 -12.54
CA TYR A 678 10.52 -20.70 -12.20
C TYR A 678 11.67 -20.02 -12.97
N ASP A 679 11.58 -18.71 -13.17
CA ASP A 679 12.73 -17.89 -13.63
C ASP A 679 13.65 -17.46 -12.48
N CYS A 680 14.74 -16.77 -12.82
CA CYS A 680 15.71 -16.24 -11.85
C CYS A 680 15.23 -15.01 -11.04
N LEU A 681 13.98 -14.58 -11.24
CA LEU A 681 13.26 -13.62 -10.40
C LEU A 681 12.17 -14.32 -9.57
N ASN A 682 12.16 -15.66 -9.59
CA ASN A 682 11.22 -16.52 -8.89
C ASN A 682 9.75 -16.37 -9.35
N ASN A 683 9.52 -16.01 -10.62
CA ASN A 683 8.19 -16.02 -11.26
C ASN A 683 7.91 -17.38 -11.93
N PRO A 684 6.68 -17.93 -11.84
CA PRO A 684 6.35 -19.25 -12.39
C PRO A 684 6.23 -19.18 -13.92
N VAL A 685 7.25 -19.63 -14.66
CA VAL A 685 7.26 -19.55 -16.13
C VAL A 685 6.55 -20.72 -16.81
N ARG A 686 6.36 -21.83 -16.10
CA ARG A 686 5.66 -23.01 -16.61
C ARG A 686 5.00 -23.79 -15.47
N ILE A 687 3.76 -24.20 -15.68
CA ILE A 687 3.00 -25.13 -14.85
C ILE A 687 2.62 -26.31 -15.74
N GLN A 688 2.95 -27.53 -15.32
CA GLN A 688 2.55 -28.77 -16.00
C GLN A 688 1.66 -29.62 -15.09
N PHE A 689 0.57 -30.12 -15.65
CA PHE A 689 -0.40 -30.99 -14.97
C PHE A 689 -0.12 -32.46 -15.25
N THR A 690 -0.65 -33.36 -14.41
CA THR A 690 -0.41 -34.81 -14.52
C THR A 690 -1.01 -35.44 -15.79
N ASP A 691 -1.97 -34.79 -16.42
CA ASP A 691 -2.58 -35.20 -17.71
C ASP A 691 -1.79 -34.70 -18.93
N GLY A 692 -0.65 -34.04 -18.69
CA GLY A 692 0.24 -33.51 -19.73
C GLY A 692 -0.03 -32.05 -20.09
N ASN A 693 -1.17 -31.45 -19.70
CA ASN A 693 -1.48 -30.06 -20.00
C ASN A 693 -0.40 -29.10 -19.46
N VAL A 694 -0.17 -27.98 -20.16
CA VAL A 694 0.87 -27.00 -19.79
C VAL A 694 0.36 -25.58 -19.91
N THR A 695 0.51 -24.80 -18.83
CA THR A 695 0.43 -23.34 -18.86
C THR A 695 1.84 -22.76 -18.88
N LYS A 696 2.12 -21.78 -19.75
CA LYS A 696 3.40 -21.07 -19.83
C LYS A 696 3.16 -19.57 -19.66
N TYR A 697 4.01 -18.89 -18.91
CA TYR A 697 3.91 -17.46 -18.65
C TYR A 697 5.17 -16.74 -19.15
N VAL A 698 4.98 -15.49 -19.58
CA VAL A 698 6.05 -14.56 -19.93
C VAL A 698 5.92 -13.34 -19.03
N TYR A 699 6.97 -13.06 -18.27
CA TYR A 699 7.08 -11.89 -17.40
C TYR A 699 8.12 -10.91 -17.93
N SER A 700 8.01 -9.64 -17.55
CA SER A 700 9.14 -8.71 -17.62
C SER A 700 10.10 -8.97 -16.44
N ALA A 701 11.35 -8.51 -16.56
CA ALA A 701 12.28 -8.52 -15.42
C ALA A 701 11.90 -7.56 -14.26
N THR A 702 10.81 -6.79 -14.41
CA THR A 702 10.17 -6.03 -13.31
C THR A 702 9.02 -6.80 -12.64
N GLY A 703 8.69 -8.01 -13.11
CA GLY A 703 7.62 -8.86 -12.58
C GLY A 703 6.23 -8.61 -13.18
N GLU A 704 6.12 -7.84 -14.27
CA GLU A 704 4.85 -7.64 -14.99
C GLU A 704 4.52 -8.89 -15.82
N LYS A 705 3.32 -9.45 -15.67
CA LYS A 705 2.83 -10.53 -16.54
C LYS A 705 2.47 -9.96 -17.91
N LEU A 706 3.11 -10.45 -18.96
CA LEU A 706 2.98 -9.96 -20.34
C LEU A 706 2.16 -10.89 -21.23
N ARG A 707 2.28 -12.21 -21.02
CA ARG A 707 1.56 -13.23 -21.79
C ARG A 707 1.37 -14.50 -20.96
N VAL A 708 0.25 -15.18 -21.18
CA VAL A 708 0.01 -16.58 -20.80
C VAL A 708 -0.33 -17.40 -22.04
N VAL A 709 0.16 -18.64 -22.10
CA VAL A 709 -0.10 -19.61 -23.17
C VAL A 709 -0.54 -20.93 -22.57
N TYR A 710 -1.70 -21.43 -22.96
CA TYR A 710 -2.27 -22.69 -22.52
C TYR A 710 -2.11 -23.73 -23.63
N GLN A 711 -1.41 -24.83 -23.37
CA GLN A 711 -1.23 -25.95 -24.29
C GLN A 711 -2.01 -27.15 -23.76
N THR A 712 -3.09 -27.52 -24.46
CA THR A 712 -3.89 -28.69 -24.12
C THR A 712 -3.28 -29.92 -24.76
N ALA A 713 -2.93 -30.93 -23.97
CA ALA A 713 -2.33 -32.17 -24.44
C ALA A 713 -3.36 -33.08 -25.12
N VAL A 714 -2.88 -34.00 -25.97
CA VAL A 714 -3.68 -35.13 -26.47
C VAL A 714 -4.02 -36.10 -25.32
N PRO A 715 -5.15 -36.83 -25.37
CA PRO A 715 -5.50 -37.80 -24.34
C PRO A 715 -4.45 -38.89 -24.10
N ASN A 716 -4.40 -39.41 -22.87
CA ASN A 716 -3.48 -40.46 -22.40
C ASN A 716 -2.00 -40.05 -22.28
N ILE A 717 -1.68 -38.76 -22.28
CA ILE A 717 -0.41 -38.28 -21.71
C ILE A 717 -0.51 -38.38 -20.18
N THR A 718 0.56 -38.85 -19.54
CA THR A 718 0.69 -38.86 -18.07
C THR A 718 2.06 -38.31 -17.68
N VAL A 719 2.08 -37.45 -16.67
CA VAL A 719 3.29 -36.88 -16.05
C VAL A 719 3.23 -37.13 -14.55
N ALA A 720 4.29 -37.70 -13.97
CA ALA A 720 4.37 -37.97 -12.54
C ALA A 720 4.58 -36.68 -11.73
N ILE A 721 4.04 -36.63 -10.51
CA ILE A 721 4.29 -35.53 -9.54
C ILE A 721 5.81 -35.37 -9.32
N GLY A 722 6.28 -34.12 -9.26
CA GLY A 722 7.69 -33.73 -9.18
C GLY A 722 8.45 -33.74 -10.52
N SER A 723 7.88 -34.35 -11.57
CA SER A 723 8.52 -34.54 -12.87
C SER A 723 7.99 -33.57 -13.94
N ALA A 724 8.82 -33.25 -14.92
CA ALA A 724 8.44 -32.45 -16.09
C ALA A 724 8.71 -33.22 -17.39
N ARG A 725 7.87 -33.01 -18.40
CA ARG A 725 8.01 -33.55 -19.75
C ARG A 725 7.64 -32.50 -20.78
N GLU A 726 8.52 -32.19 -21.72
CA GLU A 726 8.14 -31.33 -22.85
C GLU A 726 7.23 -32.08 -23.83
N LEU A 727 6.19 -31.41 -24.33
CA LEU A 727 5.26 -31.96 -25.31
C LEU A 727 5.81 -31.76 -26.72
N MET A 728 5.75 -32.80 -27.56
CA MET A 728 6.00 -32.63 -28.98
C MET A 728 4.85 -31.87 -29.66
N PRO A 729 5.06 -31.20 -30.82
CA PRO A 729 3.98 -30.53 -31.55
C PRO A 729 2.80 -31.44 -31.92
N SER A 730 3.05 -32.74 -32.14
CA SER A 730 2.01 -33.76 -32.39
C SER A 730 1.22 -34.18 -31.15
N GLU A 731 1.63 -33.74 -29.96
CA GLU A 731 1.01 -34.06 -28.67
C GLU A 731 0.23 -32.87 -28.10
N ILE A 732 0.24 -31.73 -28.79
CA ILE A 732 -0.53 -30.53 -28.46
C ILE A 732 -1.79 -30.52 -29.31
N LEU A 733 -2.95 -30.68 -28.68
CA LEU A 733 -4.25 -30.68 -29.33
C LEU A 733 -4.73 -29.24 -29.64
N PHE A 734 -4.53 -28.32 -28.70
CA PHE A 734 -4.88 -26.91 -28.85
C PHE A 734 -3.83 -26.01 -28.19
N THR A 735 -3.71 -24.77 -28.66
CA THR A 735 -2.96 -23.71 -27.98
C THR A 735 -3.79 -22.43 -27.97
N ASP A 736 -4.07 -21.93 -26.77
CA ASP A 736 -4.68 -20.62 -26.51
C ASP A 736 -3.62 -19.68 -25.91
N SER A 737 -3.80 -18.37 -26.09
CA SER A 737 -2.92 -17.34 -25.56
C SER A 737 -3.70 -16.08 -25.17
N THR A 738 -3.25 -15.42 -24.10
CA THR A 738 -3.70 -14.08 -23.71
C THR A 738 -2.50 -13.18 -23.48
N ASP A 739 -2.48 -12.04 -24.15
CA ASP A 739 -1.46 -11.00 -24.02
C ASP A 739 -2.02 -9.84 -23.19
N TYR A 740 -1.18 -9.33 -22.29
CA TYR A 740 -1.52 -8.26 -21.35
C TYR A 740 -0.74 -7.00 -21.73
N LEU A 741 -1.43 -6.05 -22.34
CA LEU A 741 -0.89 -4.77 -22.80
C LEU A 741 -1.36 -3.66 -21.84
N LEU A 742 -0.61 -2.56 -21.75
CA LEU A 742 -0.89 -1.44 -20.85
C LEU A 742 -1.04 -1.90 -19.38
N GLY A 743 -0.16 -2.78 -18.91
CA GLY A 743 -0.24 -3.37 -17.56
C GLY A 743 -1.48 -4.25 -17.34
N GLY A 744 -2.01 -4.87 -18.40
CA GLY A 744 -3.20 -5.72 -18.36
C GLY A 744 -4.54 -4.96 -18.47
N ALA A 745 -4.50 -3.64 -18.69
CA ALA A 745 -5.71 -2.88 -18.99
C ALA A 745 -6.31 -3.26 -20.35
N LEU A 746 -5.49 -3.56 -21.35
CA LEU A 746 -5.93 -4.11 -22.64
C LEU A 746 -5.46 -5.56 -22.75
N THR A 747 -6.38 -6.48 -23.01
CA THR A 747 -6.03 -7.90 -23.23
C THR A 747 -6.35 -8.36 -24.64
N LEU A 748 -5.40 -9.03 -25.29
CA LEU A 748 -5.59 -9.67 -26.59
C LEU A 748 -5.65 -11.19 -26.39
N ARG A 749 -6.71 -11.85 -26.85
CA ARG A 749 -6.80 -13.31 -26.87
C ARG A 749 -6.51 -13.82 -28.28
N ASN A 750 -5.54 -14.72 -28.41
CA ASN A 750 -5.09 -15.29 -29.69
C ASN A 750 -4.81 -14.21 -30.77
N GLY A 751 -4.17 -13.11 -30.37
CA GLY A 751 -3.83 -11.98 -31.24
C GLY A 751 -4.97 -11.05 -31.64
N ARG A 752 -6.18 -11.19 -31.08
CA ARG A 752 -7.29 -10.22 -31.25
C ARG A 752 -7.70 -9.59 -29.93
N ILE A 753 -8.18 -8.35 -29.96
CA ILE A 753 -8.66 -7.66 -28.75
C ILE A 753 -9.81 -8.48 -28.12
N ASP A 754 -9.68 -8.81 -26.83
CA ASP A 754 -10.76 -9.39 -26.02
C ASP A 754 -11.50 -8.27 -25.26
N LYS A 755 -10.78 -7.53 -24.42
CA LYS A 755 -11.38 -6.52 -23.53
C LYS A 755 -10.43 -5.40 -23.13
N TYR A 756 -11.01 -4.25 -22.79
CA TYR A 756 -10.32 -3.10 -22.20
C TYR A 756 -10.95 -2.75 -20.84
N GLN A 757 -10.17 -2.78 -19.76
CA GLN A 757 -10.62 -2.52 -18.39
C GLN A 757 -10.58 -1.04 -18.02
N PHE A 758 -11.48 -0.63 -17.13
CA PHE A 758 -11.52 0.72 -16.54
C PHE A 758 -12.10 0.68 -15.11
N ASP A 759 -12.03 1.80 -14.37
CA ASP A 759 -12.33 1.83 -12.92
C ASP A 759 -13.67 1.20 -12.50
N GLU A 760 -14.72 1.33 -13.33
CA GLU A 760 -16.07 0.84 -13.02
C GLU A 760 -16.41 -0.51 -13.71
N GLY A 761 -15.54 -1.07 -14.54
CA GLY A 761 -15.93 -2.17 -15.43
C GLY A 761 -14.94 -2.51 -16.55
N TYR A 762 -15.46 -3.00 -17.66
CA TYR A 762 -14.69 -3.27 -18.87
C TYR A 762 -15.52 -3.09 -20.15
N CYS A 763 -14.83 -2.86 -21.26
CA CYS A 763 -15.37 -2.86 -22.61
C CYS A 763 -15.02 -4.20 -23.26
N GLN A 764 -16.02 -5.07 -23.48
CA GLN A 764 -15.86 -6.29 -24.25
C GLN A 764 -15.80 -5.93 -25.74
N ALA A 765 -14.77 -6.38 -26.45
CA ALA A 765 -14.70 -6.32 -27.90
C ALA A 765 -15.51 -7.48 -28.52
N THR A 766 -16.01 -7.27 -29.73
CA THR A 766 -16.66 -8.29 -30.55
C THR A 766 -16.34 -7.99 -32.00
N GLN A 767 -15.84 -8.98 -32.74
CA GLN A 767 -15.41 -8.81 -34.12
C GLN A 767 -16.55 -8.26 -34.99
N TYR A 768 -16.32 -7.13 -35.67
CA TYR A 768 -17.23 -6.61 -36.68
C TYR A 768 -16.84 -7.12 -38.07
N ASN A 769 -15.54 -7.11 -38.39
CA ASN A 769 -14.97 -7.72 -39.59
C ASN A 769 -13.48 -8.04 -39.39
N ALA A 770 -12.72 -8.29 -40.45
CA ALA A 770 -11.30 -8.64 -40.35
C ALA A 770 -10.44 -7.55 -39.68
N THR A 771 -10.81 -6.27 -39.78
CA THR A 771 -10.00 -5.09 -39.43
C THR A 771 -10.64 -4.17 -38.37
N GLN A 772 -11.83 -4.49 -37.86
CA GLN A 772 -12.61 -3.64 -36.95
C GLN A 772 -13.34 -4.47 -35.89
N ASP A 773 -13.45 -3.89 -34.69
CA ASP A 773 -14.16 -4.49 -33.55
C ASP A 773 -15.19 -3.50 -32.95
N ASN A 774 -16.32 -4.03 -32.49
CA ASN A 774 -17.36 -3.28 -31.77
C ASN A 774 -17.18 -3.45 -30.26
N PHE A 775 -17.46 -2.40 -29.48
CA PHE A 775 -17.28 -2.41 -28.02
C PHE A 775 -18.60 -2.35 -27.26
N THR A 776 -18.78 -3.25 -26.30
CA THR A 776 -19.88 -3.26 -25.33
C THR A 776 -19.35 -2.91 -23.95
N PHE A 777 -19.96 -1.94 -23.25
CA PHE A 777 -19.62 -1.62 -21.87
C PHE A 777 -20.33 -2.58 -20.90
N LEU A 778 -19.59 -3.07 -19.90
CA LEU A 778 -20.09 -3.85 -18.78
C LEU A 778 -19.53 -3.27 -17.48
N TYR A 779 -20.36 -3.14 -16.46
CA TYR A 779 -19.98 -2.60 -15.15
C TYR A 779 -19.84 -3.69 -14.10
N TYR A 780 -18.91 -3.49 -13.18
CA TYR A 780 -18.74 -4.32 -11.99
C TYR A 780 -19.52 -3.71 -10.82
N ASP A 781 -20.51 -4.46 -10.33
CA ASP A 781 -21.18 -4.19 -9.06
C ASP A 781 -20.42 -4.95 -7.97
N LYS A 782 -19.78 -4.20 -7.07
CA LYS A 782 -18.76 -4.69 -6.13
C LYS A 782 -19.24 -4.58 -4.68
N ASP A 783 -18.73 -5.45 -3.82
CA ASP A 783 -18.83 -5.28 -2.36
C ASP A 783 -17.74 -4.33 -1.82
N HIS A 784 -17.73 -4.12 -0.50
CA HIS A 784 -16.80 -3.25 0.22
C HIS A 784 -15.31 -3.58 0.01
N LEU A 785 -14.97 -4.84 -0.27
CA LEU A 785 -13.59 -5.30 -0.55
C LEU A 785 -13.22 -5.19 -2.03
N GLY A 786 -14.14 -4.71 -2.87
CA GLY A 786 -13.98 -4.63 -4.30
C GLY A 786 -14.19 -5.97 -5.03
N ASN A 787 -14.69 -7.02 -4.37
CA ASN A 787 -15.00 -8.29 -5.03
C ASN A 787 -16.16 -8.05 -6.01
N VAL A 788 -16.06 -8.57 -7.22
CA VAL A 788 -17.15 -8.47 -8.19
C VAL A 788 -18.28 -9.40 -7.74
N ARG A 789 -19.44 -8.84 -7.37
CA ARG A 789 -20.64 -9.58 -6.98
C ARG A 789 -21.60 -9.75 -8.14
N GLN A 790 -21.67 -8.77 -9.04
CA GLN A 790 -22.39 -8.90 -10.31
C GLN A 790 -21.66 -8.18 -11.45
N VAL A 791 -21.95 -8.62 -12.67
CA VAL A 791 -21.57 -7.94 -13.91
C VAL A 791 -22.83 -7.48 -14.62
N THR A 792 -22.93 -6.18 -14.89
CA THR A 792 -24.11 -5.54 -15.50
C THR A 792 -23.76 -4.97 -16.87
N LYS A 793 -24.31 -5.56 -17.94
CA LYS A 793 -24.17 -5.10 -19.33
C LYS A 793 -24.96 -3.81 -19.57
N ALA A 794 -24.33 -2.81 -20.17
CA ALA A 794 -24.89 -1.49 -20.43
C ALA A 794 -25.79 -1.46 -21.69
N SER A 795 -26.83 -2.30 -21.71
CA SER A 795 -27.70 -2.58 -22.88
C SER A 795 -29.12 -2.02 -22.82
N ASN A 796 -29.60 -1.55 -21.66
CA ASN A 796 -30.91 -0.92 -21.48
C ASN A 796 -30.84 0.15 -20.37
N SER A 797 -31.93 0.87 -20.09
CA SER A 797 -31.96 1.94 -19.08
C SER A 797 -31.47 1.53 -17.69
N THR A 798 -31.75 0.30 -17.25
CA THR A 798 -31.35 -0.24 -15.93
C THR A 798 -30.12 -1.16 -15.96
N GLY A 799 -29.58 -1.43 -17.16
CA GLY A 799 -28.62 -2.50 -17.40
C GLY A 799 -29.22 -3.91 -17.41
N THR A 800 -28.45 -4.89 -17.88
CA THR A 800 -28.80 -6.33 -17.81
C THR A 800 -27.74 -7.06 -17.01
N VAL A 801 -28.10 -7.68 -15.89
CA VAL A 801 -27.17 -8.56 -15.15
C VAL A 801 -26.86 -9.78 -16.02
N VAL A 802 -25.58 -10.05 -16.25
CA VAL A 802 -25.09 -11.19 -17.07
C VAL A 802 -24.30 -12.21 -16.25
N GLN A 803 -23.90 -11.86 -15.02
CA GLN A 803 -23.20 -12.74 -14.10
C GLN A 803 -23.52 -12.31 -12.66
N THR A 804 -23.69 -13.28 -11.74
CA THR A 804 -23.80 -13.06 -10.29
C THR A 804 -22.86 -14.05 -9.58
N MET A 805 -22.18 -13.60 -8.53
CA MET A 805 -21.15 -14.37 -7.83
C MET A 805 -21.24 -14.14 -6.32
N ASN A 806 -21.09 -15.22 -5.57
CA ASN A 806 -20.98 -15.22 -4.12
C ASN A 806 -19.68 -15.93 -3.73
N TYR A 807 -19.10 -15.51 -2.61
CA TYR A 807 -17.82 -16.00 -2.12
C TYR A 807 -17.92 -16.37 -0.64
N TYR A 808 -17.25 -17.45 -0.25
CA TYR A 808 -16.84 -17.65 1.12
C TYR A 808 -15.84 -16.53 1.51
N PRO A 809 -15.70 -16.16 2.80
CA PRO A 809 -14.76 -15.14 3.27
C PRO A 809 -13.36 -15.20 2.65
N PHE A 810 -12.76 -16.38 2.53
CA PHE A 810 -11.42 -16.57 1.93
C PHE A 810 -11.39 -16.57 0.39
N GLY A 811 -12.49 -16.25 -0.28
CA GLY A 811 -12.52 -15.94 -1.73
C GLY A 811 -12.81 -17.10 -2.68
N ALA A 812 -13.01 -18.31 -2.15
CA ALA A 812 -13.60 -19.41 -2.91
C ALA A 812 -15.05 -19.06 -3.29
N GLN A 813 -15.51 -19.49 -4.46
CA GLN A 813 -16.89 -19.23 -4.87
C GLN A 813 -17.85 -20.16 -4.10
N PHE A 814 -19.13 -19.81 -3.97
CA PHE A 814 -20.09 -20.73 -3.35
C PHE A 814 -20.23 -22.02 -4.15
N CYS A 815 -20.16 -23.17 -3.45
CA CYS A 815 -20.57 -24.46 -4.00
C CYS A 815 -22.10 -24.52 -4.03
N ASP A 816 -22.71 -23.86 -5.02
CA ASP A 816 -24.17 -23.70 -5.17
C ASP A 816 -24.72 -24.21 -6.53
N GLY A 817 -23.86 -24.82 -7.35
CA GLY A 817 -24.20 -25.32 -8.69
C GLY A 817 -24.35 -24.24 -9.78
N SER A 818 -24.09 -22.96 -9.51
CA SER A 818 -24.27 -21.84 -10.46
C SER A 818 -23.25 -21.76 -11.61
N ALA A 819 -22.45 -22.82 -11.80
CA ALA A 819 -21.32 -22.92 -12.71
C ALA A 819 -21.57 -22.39 -14.13
N ALA A 820 -22.78 -22.58 -14.68
CA ALA A 820 -23.17 -22.16 -16.02
C ALA A 820 -23.05 -20.64 -16.31
N THR A 821 -22.95 -19.80 -15.27
CA THR A 821 -22.65 -18.34 -15.43
C THR A 821 -21.29 -17.93 -14.87
N SER A 822 -20.55 -18.87 -14.26
CA SER A 822 -19.33 -18.57 -13.52
C SER A 822 -18.16 -18.14 -14.41
N ASP A 823 -18.10 -18.61 -15.65
CA ASP A 823 -16.93 -18.42 -16.54
C ASP A 823 -17.08 -17.28 -17.56
N PHE A 824 -18.08 -16.41 -17.39
CA PHE A 824 -18.32 -15.28 -18.29
C PHE A 824 -17.16 -14.26 -18.32
N GLN A 825 -16.52 -13.99 -17.17
CA GLN A 825 -15.29 -13.21 -17.09
C GLN A 825 -14.48 -13.54 -15.82
N GLN A 826 -13.18 -13.27 -15.84
CA GLN A 826 -12.19 -13.82 -14.90
C GLN A 826 -11.91 -12.96 -13.65
N TYR A 827 -12.16 -11.65 -13.68
CA TYR A 827 -11.80 -10.72 -12.59
C TYR A 827 -12.83 -10.76 -11.45
N LYS A 828 -12.59 -11.54 -10.39
CA LYS A 828 -13.62 -11.92 -9.40
C LYS A 828 -13.34 -11.34 -8.01
N TYR A 829 -12.77 -12.15 -7.10
CA TYR A 829 -12.41 -11.76 -5.74
C TYR A 829 -11.28 -10.71 -5.76
N ASN A 830 -11.43 -9.65 -4.94
CA ASN A 830 -10.69 -8.38 -4.95
C ASN A 830 -10.43 -7.75 -6.34
N GLY A 831 -11.24 -8.09 -7.34
CA GLY A 831 -11.01 -7.69 -8.73
C GLY A 831 -9.74 -8.29 -9.34
N LYS A 832 -9.33 -9.49 -8.90
CA LYS A 832 -8.19 -10.26 -9.43
C LYS A 832 -8.63 -11.32 -10.43
N GLU A 833 -7.76 -11.59 -11.39
CA GLU A 833 -7.98 -12.59 -12.45
C GLU A 833 -7.90 -14.00 -11.86
N LEU A 834 -8.99 -14.75 -11.91
CA LEU A 834 -9.01 -16.18 -11.61
C LEU A 834 -8.65 -16.96 -12.87
N ASP A 835 -7.53 -17.68 -12.83
CA ASP A 835 -7.19 -18.68 -13.84
C ASP A 835 -7.73 -20.04 -13.42
N LYS A 836 -8.63 -20.61 -14.23
CA LYS A 836 -9.22 -21.94 -14.05
C LYS A 836 -8.73 -22.95 -15.09
N MET A 837 -7.88 -22.53 -16.03
CA MET A 837 -7.46 -23.37 -17.15
C MET A 837 -6.73 -24.61 -16.63
N HIS A 838 -7.05 -25.76 -17.21
CA HIS A 838 -6.53 -27.09 -16.83
C HIS A 838 -6.70 -27.46 -15.34
N GLY A 839 -7.53 -26.73 -14.58
CA GLY A 839 -7.76 -26.97 -13.15
C GLY A 839 -6.89 -26.14 -12.19
N LEU A 840 -6.15 -25.14 -12.67
CA LEU A 840 -5.25 -24.32 -11.84
C LEU A 840 -5.97 -23.68 -10.63
N ASN A 841 -7.11 -23.03 -10.89
CA ASN A 841 -8.01 -22.41 -9.93
C ASN A 841 -7.34 -21.43 -8.94
N THR A 842 -6.41 -20.58 -9.41
CA THR A 842 -5.75 -19.55 -8.59
C THR A 842 -6.04 -18.14 -9.05
N TYR A 843 -6.03 -17.22 -8.09
CA TYR A 843 -6.07 -15.80 -8.35
C TYR A 843 -4.67 -15.25 -8.55
N ASP A 844 -4.47 -14.55 -9.67
CA ASP A 844 -3.25 -13.81 -9.94
C ASP A 844 -3.30 -12.44 -9.26
N TYR A 845 -2.47 -12.26 -8.23
CA TYR A 845 -2.34 -10.99 -7.53
C TYR A 845 -1.22 -10.11 -8.10
N GLY A 846 -0.36 -10.65 -8.97
CA GLY A 846 0.87 -10.03 -9.48
C GLY A 846 2.10 -10.77 -8.95
N ALA A 847 2.51 -10.46 -7.71
CA ALA A 847 3.73 -11.06 -7.15
C ALA A 847 3.58 -12.55 -6.77
N ARG A 848 2.36 -12.98 -6.39
CA ARG A 848 2.04 -14.32 -5.91
C ARG A 848 0.73 -14.83 -6.51
N GLN A 849 0.58 -16.15 -6.58
CA GLN A 849 -0.67 -16.83 -6.92
C GLN A 849 -1.38 -17.24 -5.63
N TYR A 850 -2.64 -16.88 -5.49
CA TYR A 850 -3.46 -17.22 -4.33
C TYR A 850 -4.36 -18.41 -4.64
N ASN A 851 -4.28 -19.47 -3.83
CA ASN A 851 -5.22 -20.58 -3.86
C ASN A 851 -6.38 -20.31 -2.88
N PRO A 852 -7.60 -20.01 -3.35
CA PRO A 852 -8.75 -19.73 -2.50
C PRO A 852 -9.36 -20.98 -1.84
N VAL A 853 -9.04 -22.18 -2.32
CA VAL A 853 -9.53 -23.46 -1.74
C VAL A 853 -8.79 -23.80 -0.46
N THR A 854 -7.48 -23.62 -0.44
CA THR A 854 -6.64 -23.80 0.77
C THR A 854 -6.38 -22.51 1.53
N ALA A 855 -6.83 -21.37 1.00
CA ALA A 855 -6.63 -20.02 1.54
C ALA A 855 -5.16 -19.62 1.80
N ARG A 856 -4.26 -19.92 0.85
CA ARG A 856 -2.79 -19.66 0.98
C ARG A 856 -2.13 -19.19 -0.32
N TRP A 857 -0.96 -18.57 -0.17
CA TRP A 857 -0.06 -18.21 -1.27
C TRP A 857 0.81 -19.38 -1.76
N ASP A 858 1.22 -19.32 -3.02
CA ASP A 858 2.18 -20.25 -3.66
C ASP A 858 3.64 -20.06 -3.22
N ARG A 859 3.97 -18.88 -2.69
CA ARG A 859 5.33 -18.40 -2.42
C ARG A 859 5.40 -17.56 -1.14
N ILE A 860 6.59 -17.51 -0.55
CA ILE A 860 6.94 -16.59 0.56
C ILE A 860 6.59 -15.14 0.20
N ASP A 861 6.00 -14.43 1.16
CA ASP A 861 5.78 -12.99 1.07
C ASP A 861 7.09 -12.21 0.89
N PRO A 862 7.24 -11.39 -0.18
CA PRO A 862 8.39 -10.51 -0.32
C PRO A 862 8.57 -9.52 0.85
N LEU A 863 7.53 -9.28 1.67
CA LEU A 863 7.54 -8.46 2.87
C LEU A 863 7.30 -9.26 4.16
N ALA A 864 7.57 -10.57 4.19
CA ALA A 864 7.41 -11.43 5.38
C ALA A 864 8.09 -10.87 6.65
N GLU A 865 9.21 -10.17 6.48
CA GLU A 865 10.00 -9.53 7.55
C GLU A 865 9.28 -8.32 8.21
N LYS A 866 8.10 -7.93 7.70
CA LYS A 866 7.20 -6.96 8.37
C LYS A 866 6.18 -7.63 9.30
N TYR A 867 6.02 -8.95 9.21
CA TYR A 867 4.97 -9.70 9.87
C TYR A 867 5.54 -10.96 10.56
N TYR A 868 6.63 -10.81 11.32
CA TYR A 868 7.36 -11.94 11.92
C TYR A 868 6.50 -12.88 12.79
N SER A 869 5.41 -12.38 13.38
CA SER A 869 4.45 -13.18 14.14
C SER A 869 3.52 -14.05 13.27
N VAL A 870 3.65 -13.97 11.94
CA VAL A 870 2.75 -14.58 10.96
C VAL A 870 3.55 -15.35 9.90
N SER A 871 2.99 -16.49 9.48
CA SER A 871 3.56 -17.33 8.42
C SER A 871 3.63 -16.58 7.07
N PRO A 872 4.74 -16.66 6.32
CA PRO A 872 4.92 -15.96 5.03
C PRO A 872 3.95 -16.33 3.91
N TYR A 873 3.05 -17.29 4.12
CA TYR A 873 2.09 -17.80 3.14
C TYR A 873 0.62 -17.49 3.50
N VAL A 874 0.38 -16.76 4.60
CA VAL A 874 -0.96 -16.39 5.07
C VAL A 874 -1.58 -15.30 4.20
N TYR A 875 -2.86 -15.45 3.89
CA TYR A 875 -3.64 -14.43 3.20
C TYR A 875 -4.24 -13.42 4.18
N CYS A 876 -4.03 -12.12 3.95
CA CYS A 876 -4.69 -11.02 4.67
C CYS A 876 -4.70 -11.14 6.21
N LEU A 877 -3.60 -11.60 6.83
CA LEU A 877 -3.51 -11.88 8.28
C LEU A 877 -4.65 -12.78 8.83
N ASN A 878 -5.25 -13.62 7.99
CA ASN A 878 -6.47 -14.39 8.27
C ASN A 878 -7.70 -13.54 8.65
N ASN A 879 -7.75 -12.28 8.22
CA ASN A 879 -8.94 -11.42 8.32
C ASN A 879 -9.34 -10.88 6.92
N PRO A 880 -9.75 -11.78 5.99
CA PRO A 880 -10.06 -11.41 4.61
C PRO A 880 -11.34 -10.59 4.45
N ILE A 881 -12.09 -10.37 5.53
CA ILE A 881 -13.27 -9.49 5.54
C ILE A 881 -12.88 -8.02 5.81
N ARG A 882 -11.76 -7.76 6.49
CA ARG A 882 -11.30 -6.39 6.79
C ARG A 882 -10.10 -5.95 5.93
N LEU A 883 -9.34 -6.90 5.40
CA LEU A 883 -8.03 -6.65 4.78
C LEU A 883 -7.98 -7.17 3.34
N ILE A 884 -7.22 -6.48 2.51
CA ILE A 884 -6.92 -6.88 1.12
C ILE A 884 -5.40 -6.88 0.89
N ASP A 885 -4.93 -7.76 0.01
CA ASP A 885 -3.60 -7.68 -0.60
C ASP A 885 -3.78 -7.20 -2.06
N PRO A 886 -3.41 -5.97 -2.44
CA PRO A 886 -3.61 -5.44 -3.79
C PRO A 886 -2.55 -5.89 -4.81
N ASP A 887 -1.42 -6.48 -4.41
CA ASP A 887 -0.30 -6.80 -5.32
C ASP A 887 0.38 -8.16 -5.07
N GLY A 888 -0.07 -8.89 -4.05
CA GLY A 888 0.56 -10.13 -3.57
C GLY A 888 1.81 -9.86 -2.74
N ARG A 889 1.92 -8.72 -2.06
CA ARG A 889 3.07 -8.34 -1.21
C ARG A 889 2.69 -7.50 0.00
N LYS A 890 1.75 -6.56 -0.16
CA LYS A 890 1.41 -5.57 0.86
C LYS A 890 -0.02 -5.77 1.32
N ILE A 891 -0.19 -6.10 2.59
CA ILE A 891 -1.51 -6.14 3.23
C ILE A 891 -1.92 -4.71 3.57
N PHE A 892 -3.03 -4.22 3.01
CA PHE A 892 -3.52 -2.88 3.27
C PHE A 892 -4.80 -2.89 4.11
N LEU A 893 -4.89 -1.86 4.96
CA LEU A 893 -6.11 -1.49 5.65
C LEU A 893 -7.09 -0.88 4.64
N VAL A 894 -8.36 -1.29 4.73
CA VAL A 894 -9.46 -0.64 4.02
C VAL A 894 -9.84 0.62 4.80
N GLY A 895 -9.73 1.81 4.18
CA GLY A 895 -9.85 3.11 4.87
C GLY A 895 -10.07 4.31 3.92
N THR A 896 -10.16 5.53 4.46
CA THR A 896 -10.62 6.69 3.68
C THR A 896 -9.51 7.40 2.91
N HIS A 897 -9.88 7.96 1.75
CA HIS A 897 -8.97 8.75 0.90
C HIS A 897 -8.51 10.05 1.58
N ASP A 898 -9.35 10.67 2.43
CA ASP A 898 -9.09 11.99 2.99
C ASP A 898 -8.04 11.97 4.13
N GLU A 899 -7.78 10.81 4.75
CA GLU A 899 -6.65 10.60 5.67
C GLU A 899 -5.34 10.50 4.89
N GLN A 900 -5.30 9.66 3.86
CA GLN A 900 -4.16 9.52 2.96
C GLN A 900 -3.80 10.85 2.26
N MET A 901 -4.82 11.63 1.86
CA MET A 901 -4.63 12.94 1.22
C MET A 901 -4.20 14.05 2.19
N ARG A 902 -4.55 13.99 3.47
CA ARG A 902 -4.06 14.95 4.48
C ARG A 902 -2.56 14.80 4.70
N THR A 903 -2.09 13.58 4.90
CA THR A 903 -0.65 13.25 4.98
C THR A 903 0.09 13.68 3.72
N LEU A 904 -0.42 13.31 2.54
CA LEU A 904 0.12 13.76 1.26
C LEU A 904 0.24 15.29 1.20
N GLY A 905 -0.79 16.01 1.66
CA GLY A 905 -0.83 17.47 1.67
C GLY A 905 0.27 18.14 2.50
N TYR A 906 0.66 17.57 3.65
CA TYR A 906 1.76 18.09 4.46
C TYR A 906 3.12 17.82 3.82
N MET A 907 3.37 16.58 3.39
CA MET A 907 4.58 16.21 2.64
C MET A 907 4.74 17.10 1.40
N GLN A 908 3.64 17.37 0.71
CA GLN A 908 3.62 18.15 -0.51
C GLN A 908 4.03 19.62 -0.32
N LYS A 909 3.91 20.19 0.87
CA LYS A 909 4.37 21.55 1.13
C LYS A 909 5.88 21.67 1.31
N LEU A 910 6.58 20.58 1.65
CA LEU A 910 8.03 20.53 1.83
C LEU A 910 8.82 20.48 0.52
N THR A 911 8.18 20.05 -0.58
CA THR A 911 8.89 19.75 -1.82
C THR A 911 8.44 20.61 -2.99
N ASN A 912 9.39 20.95 -3.86
CA ASN A 912 9.15 21.52 -5.18
C ASN A 912 8.65 20.46 -6.19
N ASP A 913 8.65 19.16 -5.86
CA ASP A 913 8.01 18.10 -6.62
C ASP A 913 6.50 17.97 -6.34
N ASN A 914 5.79 17.24 -7.18
CA ASN A 914 4.38 16.92 -7.09
C ASN A 914 4.24 15.48 -6.62
N LEU A 915 3.69 15.29 -5.44
CA LEU A 915 3.53 13.97 -4.85
C LEU A 915 2.22 13.34 -5.32
N LEU A 916 2.31 12.13 -5.85
CA LEU A 916 1.21 11.38 -6.44
C LEU A 916 0.85 10.21 -5.53
N LEU A 917 -0.34 10.28 -4.93
CA LEU A 917 -0.90 9.19 -4.13
C LEU A 917 -1.61 8.17 -5.02
N ASN A 918 -1.13 6.92 -4.98
CA ASN A 918 -1.86 5.78 -5.52
C ASN A 918 -3.09 5.50 -4.63
N ARG A 919 -4.27 5.93 -5.09
CA ARG A 919 -5.54 5.85 -4.34
C ARG A 919 -6.01 4.43 -4.02
N LYS A 920 -5.38 3.39 -4.59
CA LYS A 920 -5.69 1.98 -4.32
C LYS A 920 -4.74 1.35 -3.30
N THR A 921 -3.55 1.92 -3.10
CA THR A 921 -2.49 1.36 -2.22
C THR A 921 -1.97 2.36 -1.19
N GLY A 922 -2.48 3.58 -1.12
CA GLY A 922 -1.96 4.62 -0.22
C GLY A 922 -0.48 5.01 -0.48
N GLU A 923 0.14 4.51 -1.55
CA GLU A 923 1.55 4.70 -1.85
C GLU A 923 1.81 6.10 -2.42
N VAL A 924 2.80 6.80 -1.88
CA VAL A 924 3.22 8.11 -2.36
C VAL A 924 4.40 7.96 -3.31
N THR A 925 4.22 8.41 -4.54
CA THR A 925 5.25 8.43 -5.59
C THR A 925 5.58 9.88 -5.98
N ILE A 926 6.76 10.09 -6.54
CA ILE A 926 7.18 11.42 -7.02
C ILE A 926 6.81 11.55 -8.48
N GLY A 927 5.88 12.47 -8.77
CA GLY A 927 5.70 13.03 -10.09
C GLY A 927 6.72 14.14 -10.35
N GLY A 928 6.37 15.07 -11.24
CA GLY A 928 7.26 16.16 -11.60
C GLY A 928 7.30 17.35 -10.65
N ARG A 929 8.09 18.38 -10.97
CA ARG A 929 8.09 19.68 -10.27
C ARG A 929 6.69 20.32 -10.13
N ARG A 930 6.14 20.39 -8.92
CA ARG A 930 4.87 21.04 -8.61
C ARG A 930 4.88 22.54 -8.95
N TRP A 931 3.89 22.93 -9.76
CA TRP A 931 3.71 24.30 -10.23
C TRP A 931 3.57 25.34 -9.10
N ASP A 932 2.82 25.02 -8.05
CA ASP A 932 2.52 25.93 -6.93
C ASP A 932 3.74 26.25 -6.06
N ASN A 933 4.77 25.40 -6.12
CA ASN A 933 6.02 25.55 -5.38
C ASN A 933 7.18 25.96 -6.31
N ARG A 934 6.97 26.10 -7.62
CA ARG A 934 8.06 26.33 -8.60
C ARG A 934 8.95 27.54 -8.29
N ASP A 935 8.37 28.60 -7.73
CA ASP A 935 9.03 29.87 -7.41
C ASP A 935 9.61 29.88 -5.97
N LYS A 936 9.37 28.82 -5.19
CA LYS A 936 9.92 28.61 -3.85
C LYS A 936 11.26 27.88 -3.93
N LYS A 937 12.15 28.15 -2.98
CA LYS A 937 13.45 27.48 -2.83
C LYS A 937 13.36 26.43 -1.72
N LEU A 938 12.65 25.34 -2.00
CA LEU A 938 12.46 24.20 -1.11
C LEU A 938 13.48 23.09 -1.43
N ASP A 939 14.74 23.45 -1.64
CA ASP A 939 15.75 22.55 -2.22
C ASP A 939 16.11 21.40 -1.25
N VAL A 940 16.16 21.68 0.05
CA VAL A 940 16.38 20.73 1.16
C VAL A 940 15.16 19.82 1.31
N GLY A 941 13.94 20.37 1.40
CA GLY A 941 12.73 19.57 1.55
C GLY A 941 12.37 18.74 0.31
N THR A 942 12.72 19.21 -0.89
CA THR A 942 12.64 18.43 -2.14
C THR A 942 13.59 17.25 -2.10
N SER A 943 14.84 17.49 -1.72
CA SER A 943 15.87 16.44 -1.71
C SER A 943 15.58 15.39 -0.63
N LEU A 944 15.11 15.80 0.54
CA LEU A 944 14.65 14.91 1.61
C LEU A 944 13.55 13.96 1.13
N LEU A 945 12.50 14.49 0.49
CA LEU A 945 11.37 13.67 0.03
C LEU A 945 11.75 12.77 -1.15
N ARG A 946 12.63 13.22 -2.05
CA ARG A 946 13.24 12.37 -3.10
C ARG A 946 13.98 11.18 -2.51
N ASP A 947 14.80 11.45 -1.50
CA ASP A 947 15.63 10.42 -0.89
C ASP A 947 14.83 9.44 -0.04
N VAL A 948 13.77 9.88 0.65
CA VAL A 948 12.88 8.99 1.44
C VAL A 948 11.96 8.15 0.54
N ILE A 949 11.33 8.76 -0.48
CA ILE A 949 10.41 8.04 -1.37
C ILE A 949 11.17 7.11 -2.34
N GLY A 950 12.36 7.51 -2.76
CA GLY A 950 13.25 6.70 -3.61
C GLY A 950 14.05 5.63 -2.84
N HIS A 951 13.85 5.50 -1.53
CA HIS A 951 14.68 4.63 -0.70
C HIS A 951 14.35 3.13 -0.84
N LYS A 952 15.36 2.28 -0.62
CA LYS A 952 15.23 0.80 -0.54
C LYS A 952 14.50 0.30 0.73
N ARG A 953 14.32 1.19 1.71
CA ARG A 953 13.60 0.98 2.97
C ARG A 953 12.29 1.73 2.89
N THR A 954 11.28 1.32 3.64
CA THR A 954 9.98 2.01 3.64
C THR A 954 9.73 2.78 4.93
N THR A 955 9.15 3.97 4.78
CA THR A 955 8.59 4.76 5.88
C THR A 955 7.09 4.83 5.68
N GLY A 956 6.35 4.10 6.51
CA GLY A 956 4.91 4.30 6.63
C GLY A 956 4.63 5.65 7.26
N ILE A 957 3.50 6.27 6.92
CA ILE A 957 3.04 7.47 7.62
C ILE A 957 1.57 7.29 7.91
N GLN A 958 1.23 7.18 9.19
CA GLN A 958 -0.15 7.05 9.64
C GLN A 958 -0.57 8.32 10.36
N ILE A 959 -1.81 8.76 10.12
CA ILE A 959 -2.46 9.72 11.00
C ILE A 959 -2.84 8.91 12.24
N GLY A 960 -2.13 9.15 13.33
CA GLY A 960 -2.40 8.55 14.62
C GLY A 960 -3.70 9.08 15.21
N SER A 961 -4.06 8.50 16.36
CA SER A 961 -5.03 9.10 17.26
C SER A 961 -4.58 10.51 17.68
N GLU A 962 -5.48 11.28 18.25
CA GLU A 962 -5.15 12.59 18.83
C GLU A 962 -4.10 12.57 19.94
N SER A 963 -3.89 11.37 20.45
CA SER A 963 -3.18 11.06 21.66
C SER A 963 -1.71 10.73 21.37
N ASP A 964 -1.42 10.39 20.11
CA ASP A 964 -0.08 10.10 19.63
C ASP A 964 0.78 11.38 19.56
N ARG A 965 2.03 11.29 20.01
CA ARG A 965 3.03 12.32 19.72
C ARG A 965 3.47 12.17 18.27
N ASN A 966 3.80 13.30 17.62
CA ASN A 966 4.59 13.19 16.39
C ASN A 966 5.93 12.58 16.75
N ARG A 967 6.21 11.41 16.20
CA ARG A 967 7.48 10.71 16.33
C ARG A 967 7.62 9.68 15.22
N TYR A 968 8.80 9.64 14.63
CA TYR A 968 9.26 8.53 13.83
C TYR A 968 9.63 7.34 14.73
N HIS A 969 9.12 6.16 14.38
CA HIS A 969 9.46 4.89 14.98
C HIS A 969 10.18 4.01 13.96
N SER A 970 11.44 3.68 14.24
CA SER A 970 12.20 2.66 13.54
C SER A 970 11.69 1.26 13.91
N TYR A 971 11.51 0.37 12.92
CA TYR A 971 11.22 -1.04 13.24
C TYR A 971 12.40 -1.73 13.94
N PHE A 972 13.63 -1.31 13.63
CA PHE A 972 14.86 -1.80 14.24
C PHE A 972 15.75 -0.61 14.68
N PRO A 973 15.55 0.00 15.87
CA PRO A 973 16.26 1.20 16.33
C PRO A 973 17.79 1.10 16.35
N LYS A 974 18.31 -0.12 16.43
CA LYS A 974 19.74 -0.39 16.31
C LYS A 974 20.25 -0.28 14.89
N ASP A 975 19.49 -0.81 13.93
CA ASP A 975 19.83 -0.73 12.52
C ASP A 975 19.55 0.68 11.96
N ALA A 976 18.82 1.50 12.71
CA ALA A 976 18.73 2.95 12.53
C ALA A 976 20.04 3.70 12.82
N SER A 977 20.95 3.14 13.64
CA SER A 977 22.10 3.86 14.22
C SER A 977 23.47 3.20 14.00
N ASN A 978 23.55 2.16 13.15
CA ASN A 978 24.76 1.36 12.93
C ASN A 978 25.17 1.18 11.46
N GLY A 979 24.73 2.08 10.57
CA GLY A 979 25.07 2.11 9.13
C GLY A 979 24.27 1.16 8.22
N LYS A 980 23.27 0.45 8.75
CA LYS A 980 22.48 -0.53 7.98
C LYS A 980 21.20 -0.01 7.36
N GLY A 981 20.54 0.91 8.06
CA GLY A 981 19.21 1.36 7.72
C GLY A 981 18.11 0.42 8.19
N THR A 982 16.99 0.98 8.64
CA THR A 982 15.75 0.27 8.96
C THR A 982 14.56 0.88 8.21
N ASP A 983 13.52 0.07 8.00
CA ASP A 983 12.18 0.60 7.76
C ASP A 983 11.68 1.31 9.03
N GLY A 984 10.63 2.13 8.91
CA GLY A 984 9.90 2.63 10.07
C GLY A 984 8.49 3.10 9.74
N TYR A 985 7.84 3.70 10.72
CA TYR A 985 6.59 4.42 10.55
C TYR A 985 6.63 5.74 11.30
N ILE A 986 6.06 6.79 10.71
CA ILE A 986 5.82 8.06 11.38
C ILE A 986 4.39 8.03 11.92
N ASN A 987 4.25 8.20 13.22
CA ASN A 987 3.00 8.63 13.82
C ASN A 987 2.89 10.14 13.59
N LEU A 988 1.88 10.56 12.82
CA LEU A 988 1.52 11.98 12.69
C LEU A 988 0.23 12.25 13.43
N ASN A 989 0.25 13.26 14.29
CA ASN A 989 -0.93 13.83 14.91
C ASN A 989 -1.14 15.26 14.39
N PRO A 990 -2.01 15.46 13.37
CA PRO A 990 -2.18 16.76 12.72
C PRO A 990 -2.78 17.87 13.59
N SER A 991 -3.20 17.60 14.83
CA SER A 991 -3.73 18.61 15.77
C SER A 991 -2.71 19.19 16.73
N SER A 992 -1.59 18.48 16.95
CA SER A 992 -0.70 18.81 18.06
C SER A 992 0.07 20.09 17.73
N SER A 993 -0.32 21.20 18.36
CA SER A 993 0.43 22.45 18.30
C SER A 993 1.69 22.34 19.16
N LEU A 994 2.85 22.19 18.51
CA LEU A 994 4.14 22.29 19.18
C LEU A 994 4.60 23.75 19.16
N ASP A 995 4.65 24.36 20.34
CA ASP A 995 5.17 25.71 20.52
C ASP A 995 6.67 25.64 20.81
N LEU A 996 7.48 26.16 19.89
CA LEU A 996 8.94 26.00 19.91
C LEU A 996 9.65 27.29 20.29
N LYS A 997 10.72 27.17 21.07
CA LYS A 997 11.65 28.26 21.36
C LYS A 997 12.58 28.47 20.16
N VAL A 998 12.37 29.57 19.45
CA VAL A 998 13.08 29.95 18.23
C VAL A 998 13.79 31.28 18.42
N GLN A 999 14.90 31.49 17.72
CA GLN A 999 15.61 32.76 17.74
C GLN A 999 15.02 33.72 16.72
N ASP A 1000 14.44 34.82 17.21
CA ASP A 1000 13.95 35.91 16.37
C ASP A 1000 15.09 36.52 15.55
N SER A 1001 14.90 36.53 14.24
CA SER A 1001 15.93 36.92 13.25
C SER A 1001 16.27 38.42 13.24
N ASN A 1002 15.53 39.27 13.96
CA ASN A 1002 15.76 40.72 14.05
C ASN A 1002 16.38 41.16 15.37
N THR A 1003 16.14 40.40 16.45
CA THR A 1003 16.51 40.76 17.83
C THR A 1003 17.48 39.78 18.49
N GLU A 1004 17.77 38.65 17.85
CA GLU A 1004 18.60 37.54 18.35
C GLU A 1004 18.13 36.89 19.66
N LYS A 1005 16.96 37.29 20.19
CA LYS A 1005 16.33 36.76 21.40
C LYS A 1005 15.51 35.51 21.10
N THR A 1006 15.32 34.66 22.11
CA THR A 1006 14.37 33.55 22.00
C THR A 1006 12.93 34.07 22.12
N VAL A 1007 12.08 33.63 21.20
CA VAL A 1007 10.62 33.82 21.19
C VAL A 1007 9.95 32.45 21.03
N VAL A 1008 8.64 32.39 21.23
CA VAL A 1008 7.85 31.16 21.01
C VAL A 1008 7.14 31.26 19.66
N GLU A 1009 7.30 30.23 18.82
CA GLU A 1009 6.68 30.12 17.49
C GLU A 1009 6.08 28.72 17.32
N THR A 1010 4.78 28.67 17.01
CA THR A 1010 4.08 27.41 16.75
C THR A 1010 4.56 26.80 15.43
N ILE A 1011 5.01 25.54 15.46
CA ILE A 1011 5.53 24.86 14.28
C ILE A 1011 4.41 24.56 13.24
N PRO A 1012 4.60 24.87 11.95
CA PRO A 1012 3.70 24.41 10.90
C PRO A 1012 3.80 22.91 10.69
N MET A 1013 2.66 22.23 10.47
CA MET A 1013 2.61 20.76 10.37
C MET A 1013 3.53 20.19 9.28
N GLU A 1014 3.72 20.89 8.16
CA GLU A 1014 4.72 20.52 7.16
C GLU A 1014 6.15 20.41 7.72
N ILE A 1015 6.57 21.29 8.63
CA ILE A 1015 7.90 21.22 9.26
C ILE A 1015 7.95 20.08 10.27
N VAL A 1016 6.85 19.76 10.95
CA VAL A 1016 6.74 18.55 11.80
C VAL A 1016 6.91 17.29 10.96
N VAL A 1017 6.18 17.17 9.86
CA VAL A 1017 6.35 16.05 8.91
C VAL A 1017 7.78 16.00 8.37
N GLY A 1018 8.39 17.15 8.11
CA GLY A 1018 9.78 17.27 7.68
C GLY A 1018 10.78 16.80 8.75
N HIS A 1019 10.54 17.16 10.01
CA HIS A 1019 11.32 16.72 11.17
C HIS A 1019 11.28 15.20 11.31
N GLU A 1020 10.08 14.60 11.31
CA GLU A 1020 9.95 13.13 11.39
C GLU A 1020 10.51 12.42 10.15
N LEU A 1021 10.45 13.04 8.97
CA LEU A 1021 11.08 12.51 7.76
C LEU A 1021 12.62 12.58 7.81
N ILE A 1022 13.21 13.52 8.56
CA ILE A 1022 14.67 13.57 8.78
C ILE A 1022 15.07 12.42 9.72
N HIS A 1023 14.37 12.23 10.83
CA HIS A 1023 14.56 11.05 11.69
C HIS A 1023 14.40 9.74 10.90
N ALA A 1024 13.35 9.66 10.08
CA ALA A 1024 13.14 8.53 9.19
C ALA A 1024 14.29 8.33 8.21
N TYR A 1025 14.75 9.38 7.52
CA TYR A 1025 15.86 9.30 6.58
C TYR A 1025 17.16 8.86 7.25
N SER A 1026 17.51 9.44 8.40
CA SER A 1026 18.70 9.05 9.17
C SER A 1026 18.61 7.57 9.58
N ALA A 1027 17.46 7.15 10.11
CA ALA A 1027 17.21 5.75 10.46
C ALA A 1027 17.19 4.81 9.25
N MET A 1028 16.72 5.24 8.09
CA MET A 1028 16.71 4.46 6.84
C MET A 1028 18.11 4.25 6.26
N ASN A 1029 19.07 5.12 6.58
CA ASN A 1029 20.48 4.99 6.20
C ASN A 1029 21.34 4.35 7.30
N GLY A 1030 20.84 4.25 8.53
CA GLY A 1030 21.60 3.74 9.67
C GLY A 1030 22.42 4.80 10.39
N ASN A 1031 22.11 6.08 10.19
CA ASN A 1031 22.85 7.23 10.70
C ASN A 1031 22.09 8.01 11.79
N ALA A 1032 20.98 7.48 12.33
CA ALA A 1032 20.35 8.07 13.51
C ALA A 1032 21.32 7.95 14.72
N PRO A 1033 21.43 8.96 15.60
CA PRO A 1033 22.10 8.80 16.87
C PRO A 1033 21.46 7.71 17.74
N LYS A 1034 22.18 7.19 18.72
CA LYS A 1034 21.64 6.11 19.57
C LYS A 1034 20.65 6.69 20.57
N ASP A 1035 19.53 5.99 20.77
CA ASP A 1035 18.53 6.32 21.77
C ASP A 1035 19.19 6.50 23.15
N GLY A 1036 18.94 7.65 23.80
CA GLY A 1036 19.50 8.00 25.11
C GLY A 1036 20.91 8.62 25.10
N GLU A 1037 21.56 8.83 23.96
CA GLU A 1037 22.76 9.70 23.90
C GLU A 1037 22.33 11.17 23.98
N GLU A 1038 22.58 11.86 25.10
CA GLU A 1038 22.31 13.29 25.26
C GLU A 1038 23.52 14.18 24.94
N SER A 1039 23.29 15.35 24.37
CA SER A 1039 24.32 16.35 24.08
C SER A 1039 23.99 17.71 24.70
N SER A 1040 24.99 18.40 25.24
CA SER A 1040 24.81 19.75 25.79
C SER A 1040 24.88 20.84 24.71
N TYR A 1041 24.05 21.85 24.84
CA TYR A 1041 24.09 23.07 24.03
C TYR A 1041 23.70 24.30 24.84
N ILE A 1042 24.07 25.47 24.32
CA ILE A 1042 23.83 26.77 24.96
C ILE A 1042 22.92 27.60 24.08
N TYR A 1043 21.85 28.16 24.66
CA TYR A 1043 20.95 29.10 24.00
C TYR A 1043 20.77 30.39 24.82
N ARG A 1044 20.20 31.44 24.22
CA ARG A 1044 19.81 32.67 24.93
C ARG A 1044 18.33 32.62 25.30
N ASP A 1045 17.96 32.97 26.52
CA ASP A 1045 16.56 33.09 26.91
C ASP A 1045 15.87 34.35 26.32
N VAL A 1046 14.64 34.61 26.76
CA VAL A 1046 13.83 35.79 26.35
C VAL A 1046 14.47 37.14 26.76
N ASP A 1047 15.30 37.13 27.80
CA ASP A 1047 16.02 38.31 28.30
C ASP A 1047 17.41 38.47 27.65
N GLY A 1048 17.89 37.45 26.91
CA GLY A 1048 19.16 37.43 26.21
C GLY A 1048 20.31 36.77 26.99
N LYS A 1049 20.02 36.22 28.16
CA LYS A 1049 20.94 35.53 29.07
C LYS A 1049 21.20 34.10 28.57
N LEU A 1050 22.44 33.63 28.70
CA LEU A 1050 22.83 32.29 28.27
C LEU A 1050 22.38 31.21 29.26
N TYR A 1051 21.83 30.12 28.74
CA TYR A 1051 21.43 28.91 29.45
C TYR A 1051 22.02 27.69 28.74
N GLU A 1052 22.67 26.82 29.51
CA GLU A 1052 23.11 25.50 29.06
C GLU A 1052 22.04 24.46 29.41
N THR A 1053 21.76 23.53 28.50
CA THR A 1053 20.82 22.43 28.69
C THR A 1053 21.28 21.19 27.92
N GLN A 1054 20.72 20.03 28.24
CA GLN A 1054 20.97 18.75 27.57
C GLN A 1054 19.66 18.20 27.01
N GLU A 1055 19.71 17.59 25.83
CA GLU A 1055 18.59 16.96 25.13
C GLU A 1055 19.13 15.77 24.29
N GLU A 1056 18.24 14.89 23.80
CA GLU A 1056 18.62 13.76 22.94
C GLU A 1056 19.42 14.24 21.71
N THR A 1057 20.58 13.63 21.45
CA THR A 1057 21.51 13.99 20.36
C THR A 1057 20.84 13.81 18.99
N SER A 1058 20.00 12.78 18.85
CA SER A 1058 19.12 12.55 17.70
C SER A 1058 18.27 13.76 17.37
N GLU A 1059 17.62 14.33 18.38
CA GLU A 1059 16.74 15.49 18.26
C GLU A 1059 17.55 16.77 17.96
N LEU A 1060 18.69 16.96 18.62
CA LEU A 1060 19.55 18.14 18.39
C LEU A 1060 20.24 18.15 17.02
N GLU A 1061 20.63 16.99 16.48
CA GLU A 1061 21.14 16.85 15.12
C GLU A 1061 20.02 16.98 14.07
N THR A 1062 18.87 16.33 14.27
CA THR A 1062 17.70 16.48 13.40
C THR A 1062 17.22 17.93 13.35
N VAL A 1063 17.26 18.68 14.46
CA VAL A 1063 17.00 20.13 14.43
C VAL A 1063 18.12 20.91 13.73
N GLY A 1064 19.38 20.48 13.84
CA GLY A 1064 20.55 21.27 13.45
C GLY A 1064 20.86 22.38 14.45
N ILE A 1065 20.74 22.07 15.75
CA ILE A 1065 21.36 22.82 16.85
C ILE A 1065 22.82 22.39 16.97
N ILE A 1066 23.08 21.08 16.92
CA ILE A 1066 24.41 20.47 16.80
C ILE A 1066 24.52 19.72 15.46
N GLY A 1067 25.73 19.22 15.14
CA GLY A 1067 25.99 18.53 13.88
C GLY A 1067 25.87 19.42 12.63
N ASN A 1068 26.00 18.82 11.45
CA ASN A 1068 25.72 19.47 10.16
C ASN A 1068 25.16 18.45 9.16
N GLU A 1069 24.12 17.74 9.57
CA GLU A 1069 23.50 16.70 8.77
C GLU A 1069 22.94 17.20 7.44
N LYS A 1070 22.84 16.28 6.45
CA LYS A 1070 22.38 16.61 5.09
C LYS A 1070 21.06 17.37 5.10
N TYR A 1071 20.14 16.92 5.95
CA TYR A 1071 18.83 17.51 6.19
C TYR A 1071 18.69 17.83 7.69
N THR A 1072 18.15 19.00 8.01
CA THR A 1072 17.83 19.39 9.40
C THR A 1072 16.58 20.27 9.43
N GLU A 1073 15.84 20.27 10.54
CA GLU A 1073 14.65 21.11 10.73
C GLU A 1073 15.01 22.58 10.48
N ASN A 1074 16.13 23.08 11.01
CA ASN A 1074 16.56 24.46 10.78
C ASN A 1074 16.87 24.78 9.32
N LYS A 1075 17.30 23.80 8.50
CA LYS A 1075 17.44 23.98 7.06
C LYS A 1075 16.05 24.08 6.40
N LEU A 1076 15.10 23.21 6.75
CA LEU A 1076 13.70 23.29 6.27
C LEU A 1076 13.02 24.61 6.69
N ARG A 1077 13.13 25.00 7.96
CA ARG A 1077 12.58 26.25 8.51
C ARG A 1077 13.06 27.48 7.71
N LYS A 1078 14.35 27.52 7.37
CA LYS A 1078 14.94 28.58 6.55
C LYS A 1078 14.32 28.65 5.14
N GLU A 1079 14.02 27.51 4.52
CA GLU A 1079 13.35 27.46 3.21
C GLU A 1079 11.88 27.92 3.26
N HIS A 1080 11.23 27.70 4.41
CA HIS A 1080 9.87 28.12 4.68
C HIS A 1080 9.77 29.54 5.30
N GLY A 1081 10.89 30.24 5.49
CA GLY A 1081 10.92 31.62 6.02
C GLY A 1081 10.66 31.73 7.54
N LEU A 1082 10.85 30.64 8.29
CA LEU A 1082 10.61 30.55 9.73
C LEU A 1082 11.88 30.84 10.53
N ASN A 1083 11.72 31.28 11.78
CA ASN A 1083 12.86 31.55 12.68
C ASN A 1083 13.59 30.25 13.06
N LYS A 1084 14.89 30.34 13.35
CA LYS A 1084 15.73 29.16 13.69
C LYS A 1084 15.28 28.59 15.05
N ARG A 1085 14.94 27.30 15.14
CA ARG A 1085 14.78 26.58 16.42
C ARG A 1085 16.14 26.53 17.12
N VAL A 1086 16.19 27.03 18.35
CA VAL A 1086 17.42 27.12 19.17
C VAL A 1086 17.34 26.36 20.48
N VAL A 1087 16.19 25.74 20.77
CA VAL A 1087 15.97 24.80 21.86
C VAL A 1087 15.12 23.66 21.28
N TYR A 1088 15.45 22.41 21.62
CA TYR A 1088 14.51 21.31 21.42
C TYR A 1088 13.36 21.45 22.42
#